data_AF-A0A1B0B0Q8-F1
#
_entry.id   AF-A0A1B0B0Q8-F1
#
_cell.length_a   1.000
_cell.length_b   1.000
_cell.length_c   1.000
_cell.angle_alpha   90.00
_cell.angle_beta   90.00
_cell.angle_gamma   90.00
#
_symmetry.space_group_name_H-M   'P 1'
#
loop_
_entity.id
_entity.type
_entity.pdbx_description
1 polymer ?
#
loop_
_entity_poly.entity_id
_entity_poly.type
_entity_poly.pdbx_seq_one_letter_code
_entity_poly.pdbx_strand_id
1 'polypeptide(L)'
;MLKLIIILFLVMVGWIGSLWSCTEKVPTTKVRVALVTMRKYPLSLTNCTAGSDCKTMDNPLVLRTVRETYTDMEEVCCEGYTRNPSTGNCTPSCVDCKTGTCLRPDVCMCSEGYSNLRNRSVCEPSCTLCINGVCTGPEQCTCFPGFKLRNDSGTICDVDCSVDCTNGLCNAHNICNCNYGYVRNETLGRCVPICEEPCENGVCNKPNECTCNPGYVLDLGSLGKCGPTCTSGCANGICERPEICICRRGYTNFANDISLGCMPVCNNKCVNAFCTAPNECTCFEGYVFRNGSKSSCEPTCSKDCENGFCNEQELCECHEGYQKVESHRCAPVCDKRCVNGFCSAPNVCKCNDGFIKSEENEFACVPHCPKGCKNGNCTAPGICTCNHGYQSLLFYYCIPVCTKPCWHGTCTAPDTCHCFSGYKPNALYANQCDPVCNFDCGHGRCIAPGLCNCDPGHQYFWMTGKCEPHCSQKCVNSMCAAGGVCQCYEGYRMREGIKNICDPVCQLPCINSKCVEPNTCECWEGYEDTKRSNLCIARCRPLCENGRCVAPNMCECDSGFKVTNASASHRCQPTCQQTCINAECRQPNLCECLDGYRFLNGSSVECEPVCEQSCGHGVCVGPNMCNCESGYILQMDPDTGFPSCVGFCNEWNCRGGSCVSSTECVCPEAWLYNALRGMCLPDDLSKERLMKRQVFDGVSVSRWTIAAIAIILFAICVLALILIFREIARRRVTGKQVRLIENPSFGIVMPDQCGLRNFVNVDDEEETDTTQELYS
;
A
#
# COMPACT_ATOMS: atom_id res chain seq x y z
N MET A 1 3.05 22.04 39.09
CA MET A 1 2.10 22.02 37.96
C MET A 1 2.76 21.62 36.65
N LEU A 2 3.27 22.53 35.81
CA LEU A 2 3.63 22.21 34.41
C LEU A 2 4.57 20.99 34.22
N LYS A 3 5.68 20.89 34.97
CA LYS A 3 6.56 19.71 34.94
C LYS A 3 5.87 18.39 35.32
N LEU A 4 4.88 18.43 36.22
CA LEU A 4 4.10 17.26 36.62
C LEU A 4 3.13 16.83 35.50
N ILE A 5 2.53 17.80 34.80
CA ILE A 5 1.66 17.55 33.64
C ILE A 5 2.48 16.92 32.50
N ILE A 6 3.69 17.42 32.23
CA ILE A 6 4.59 16.84 31.22
C ILE A 6 4.97 15.40 31.59
N ILE A 7 5.28 15.11 32.87
CA ILE A 7 5.57 13.75 33.32
C ILE A 7 4.34 12.84 33.18
N LEU A 8 3.12 13.29 33.54
CA LEU A 8 1.91 12.52 33.29
C LEU A 8 1.68 12.29 31.79
N PHE A 9 1.95 13.27 30.93
CA PHE A 9 1.78 13.14 29.48
C PHE A 9 2.76 12.13 28.88
N LEU A 10 4.03 12.15 29.32
CA LEU A 10 5.04 11.16 28.93
C LEU A 10 4.71 9.75 29.44
N VAL A 11 4.15 9.61 30.64
CA VAL A 11 3.66 8.31 31.15
C VAL A 11 2.45 7.82 30.33
N MET A 12 1.47 8.69 30.04
CA MET A 12 0.30 8.33 29.23
C MET A 12 0.68 7.94 27.79
N VAL A 13 1.63 8.65 27.17
CA VAL A 13 2.18 8.29 25.84
C VAL A 13 2.97 6.98 25.91
N GLY A 14 3.75 6.76 26.97
CA GLY A 14 4.47 5.50 27.21
C GLY A 14 3.55 4.27 27.29
N TRP A 15 2.33 4.42 27.80
CA TRP A 15 1.33 3.34 27.82
C TRP A 15 0.66 3.06 26.46
N ILE A 16 0.74 3.98 25.50
CA ILE A 16 0.16 3.84 24.15
C ILE A 16 1.11 3.12 23.18
N GLY A 17 2.41 3.04 23.51
CA GLY A 17 3.45 2.41 22.67
C GLY A 17 3.32 0.88 22.46
N SER A 18 2.38 0.20 23.10
CA SER A 18 2.26 -1.27 23.14
C SER A 18 1.54 -1.92 21.94
N LEU A 19 1.47 -1.25 20.79
CA LEU A 19 0.69 -1.66 19.60
C LEU A 19 1.52 -2.35 18.50
N TRP A 20 2.46 -3.23 18.90
CA TRP A 20 3.41 -3.91 17.98
C TRP A 20 3.45 -5.45 18.10
N SER A 21 2.45 -6.08 18.72
CA SER A 21 2.34 -7.55 18.80
C SER A 21 1.40 -8.09 17.72
N CYS A 22 1.94 -8.73 16.70
CA CYS A 22 1.16 -9.38 15.63
C CYS A 22 0.87 -10.85 15.98
N THR A 23 -0.40 -11.23 16.04
CA THR A 23 -0.86 -12.62 16.16
C THR A 23 -1.84 -13.00 15.06
N GLU A 24 -1.74 -14.25 14.61
CA GLU A 24 -2.62 -14.86 13.61
C GLU A 24 -3.34 -16.08 14.21
N LYS A 25 -4.57 -16.35 13.76
CA LYS A 25 -5.39 -17.47 14.25
C LYS A 25 -5.35 -18.61 13.24
N VAL A 26 -4.44 -19.56 13.42
CA VAL A 26 -4.26 -20.68 12.49
C VAL A 26 -5.22 -21.84 12.80
N PRO A 27 -5.88 -22.41 11.78
CA PRO A 27 -6.76 -23.58 11.95
C PRO A 27 -5.95 -24.86 12.13
N THR A 28 -5.90 -25.35 13.37
CA THR A 28 -5.24 -26.62 13.72
C THR A 28 -6.24 -27.79 13.66
N THR A 29 -5.86 -28.92 13.05
CA THR A 29 -6.73 -30.10 12.92
C THR A 29 -6.53 -31.07 14.07
N LYS A 30 -7.48 -31.09 15.02
CA LYS A 30 -7.42 -31.94 16.22
C LYS A 30 -8.32 -33.17 16.03
N VAL A 31 -7.77 -34.36 16.28
CA VAL A 31 -8.49 -35.64 16.10
C VAL A 31 -9.07 -36.10 17.43
N ARG A 32 -10.40 -36.11 17.54
CA ARG A 32 -11.14 -36.76 18.63
C ARG A 32 -11.49 -38.18 18.21
N VAL A 33 -11.17 -39.17 19.05
CA VAL A 33 -11.71 -40.53 18.90
C VAL A 33 -12.87 -40.68 19.86
N ALA A 34 -14.09 -40.78 19.33
CA ALA A 34 -15.30 -41.01 20.10
C ALA A 34 -15.71 -42.49 20.01
N LEU A 35 -16.16 -43.06 21.13
CA LEU A 35 -16.86 -44.34 21.16
C LEU A 35 -18.36 -44.06 21.15
N VAL A 36 -19.04 -44.47 20.08
CA VAL A 36 -20.50 -44.38 19.96
C VAL A 36 -21.13 -45.77 20.05
N THR A 37 -22.14 -45.87 20.90
CA THR A 37 -22.98 -47.05 21.09
C THR A 37 -24.17 -47.00 20.12
N MET A 38 -24.26 -47.94 19.18
CA MET A 38 -25.47 -48.11 18.35
C MET A 38 -26.20 -49.40 18.72
N ARG A 39 -27.54 -49.38 18.64
CA ARG A 39 -28.36 -50.60 18.79
C ARG A 39 -28.14 -51.52 17.58
N LYS A 40 -28.06 -52.83 17.80
CA LYS A 40 -27.78 -53.82 16.75
C LYS A 40 -28.88 -53.89 15.68
N TYR A 41 -30.12 -53.56 16.03
CA TYR A 41 -31.26 -53.50 15.12
C TYR A 41 -32.06 -52.19 15.31
N PRO A 42 -32.66 -51.62 14.25
CA PRO A 42 -33.55 -50.46 14.35
C PRO A 42 -34.85 -50.82 15.09
N LEU A 43 -35.50 -49.82 15.70
CA LEU A 43 -36.72 -50.01 16.50
C LEU A 43 -37.83 -49.05 16.05
N SER A 44 -39.05 -49.59 15.96
CA SER A 44 -40.27 -48.86 15.59
C SER A 44 -41.26 -48.83 16.76
N LEU A 45 -42.04 -47.75 16.84
CA LEU A 45 -43.16 -47.44 17.74
C LEU A 45 -42.99 -47.57 19.27
N THR A 46 -43.05 -46.40 19.91
CA THR A 46 -43.87 -46.04 21.09
C THR A 46 -44.68 -47.13 21.83
N ASN A 47 -44.34 -47.39 23.10
CA ASN A 47 -45.12 -46.92 24.27
C ASN A 47 -44.48 -47.33 25.61
N CYS A 48 -44.35 -46.40 26.56
CA CYS A 48 -44.03 -46.64 27.97
C CYS A 48 -44.14 -45.34 28.79
N THR A 49 -45.16 -45.21 29.65
CA THR A 49 -45.27 -44.10 30.63
C THR A 49 -45.77 -44.60 31.97
N ALA A 50 -44.93 -44.46 33.00
CA ALA A 50 -45.26 -44.47 34.43
C ALA A 50 -46.12 -45.64 34.98
N GLY A 51 -45.49 -46.79 35.27
CA GLY A 51 -46.05 -47.78 36.20
C GLY A 51 -45.65 -49.23 35.93
N SER A 52 -44.68 -49.76 36.69
CA SER A 52 -44.27 -51.19 36.78
C SER A 52 -43.87 -51.93 35.49
N ASP A 53 -42.61 -52.39 35.46
CA ASP A 53 -42.07 -53.55 34.73
C ASP A 53 -42.39 -53.76 33.23
N CYS A 54 -41.74 -52.97 32.37
CA CYS A 54 -41.32 -53.45 31.05
C CYS A 54 -39.84 -53.88 31.06
N LYS A 55 -39.56 -55.18 30.91
CA LYS A 55 -38.20 -55.72 30.73
C LYS A 55 -37.81 -55.73 29.24
N THR A 56 -36.91 -54.84 28.83
CA THR A 56 -36.37 -54.83 27.45
C THR A 56 -34.94 -55.40 27.38
N MET A 57 -34.85 -56.72 27.35
CA MET A 57 -33.78 -57.47 26.68
C MET A 57 -34.51 -58.16 25.50
N ASP A 58 -34.13 -58.08 24.23
CA ASP A 58 -32.77 -57.95 23.68
C ASP A 58 -32.63 -56.94 22.52
N ASN A 59 -31.79 -55.91 22.69
CA ASN A 59 -31.19 -55.18 21.57
C ASN A 59 -29.82 -54.60 22.00
N PRO A 60 -28.74 -55.41 21.97
CA PRO A 60 -27.46 -55.03 22.56
C PRO A 60 -26.82 -53.83 21.86
N LEU A 61 -26.21 -52.96 22.66
CA LEU A 61 -25.46 -51.82 22.17
C LEU A 61 -24.07 -52.25 21.73
N VAL A 62 -23.73 -51.99 20.47
CA VAL A 62 -22.41 -52.27 19.89
C VAL A 62 -21.61 -50.96 19.87
N LEU A 63 -20.40 -51.00 20.43
CA LEU A 63 -19.47 -49.87 20.45
C LEU A 63 -18.70 -49.81 19.12
N ARG A 64 -18.73 -48.65 18.46
CA ARG A 64 -17.87 -48.35 17.31
C ARG A 64 -17.01 -47.12 17.60
N THR A 65 -15.72 -47.20 17.29
CA THR A 65 -14.84 -46.03 17.29
C THR A 65 -15.11 -45.19 16.03
N VAL A 66 -15.37 -43.90 16.23
CA VAL A 66 -15.48 -42.90 15.17
C VAL A 66 -14.40 -41.86 15.41
N ARG A 67 -13.61 -41.54 14.38
CA ARG A 67 -12.64 -40.45 14.41
C ARG A 67 -13.33 -39.18 13.90
N GLU A 68 -13.53 -38.22 14.79
CA GLU A 68 -14.02 -36.88 14.47
C GLU A 68 -12.83 -35.92 14.40
N THR A 69 -12.42 -35.55 13.19
CA THR A 69 -11.54 -34.39 12.99
C THR A 69 -12.34 -33.12 13.19
N TYR A 70 -11.89 -32.23 14.08
CA TYR A 70 -12.43 -30.89 14.22
C TYR A 70 -11.32 -29.86 14.16
N THR A 71 -11.66 -28.67 13.67
CA THR A 71 -10.72 -27.55 13.50
C THR A 71 -10.78 -26.67 14.74
N ASP A 72 -9.63 -26.37 15.32
CA ASP A 72 -9.48 -25.55 16.52
C ASP A 72 -8.52 -24.38 16.22
N MET A 73 -8.87 -23.18 16.65
CA MET A 73 -8.18 -21.95 16.23
C MET A 73 -7.14 -21.54 17.28
N GLU A 74 -5.86 -21.67 16.94
CA GLU A 74 -4.75 -21.41 17.85
C GLU A 74 -4.06 -20.09 17.49
N GLU A 75 -3.82 -19.23 18.49
CA GLU A 75 -3.16 -17.93 18.30
C GLU A 75 -1.64 -18.09 18.30
N VAL A 76 -1.04 -17.93 17.12
CA VAL A 76 0.41 -17.96 16.90
C VAL A 76 0.93 -16.56 16.60
N CYS A 77 2.23 -16.33 16.78
CA CYS A 77 2.86 -15.10 16.29
C CYS A 77 2.90 -15.09 14.76
N CYS A 78 2.70 -13.92 14.16
CA CYS A 78 2.86 -13.74 12.71
C CYS A 78 4.28 -14.07 12.25
N GLU A 79 4.47 -14.36 10.96
CA GLU A 79 5.79 -14.65 10.40
C GLU A 79 6.81 -13.55 10.72
N GLY A 80 8.02 -13.95 11.11
CA GLY A 80 9.08 -13.05 11.58
C GLY A 80 8.94 -12.55 13.03
N TYR A 81 7.85 -12.83 13.75
CA TYR A 81 7.71 -12.51 15.17
C TYR A 81 8.02 -13.73 16.06
N THR A 82 8.81 -13.53 17.11
CA THR A 82 9.11 -14.55 18.12
C THR A 82 8.28 -14.32 19.39
N ARG A 83 7.85 -15.40 20.04
CA ARG A 83 7.08 -15.32 21.29
C ARG A 83 8.02 -15.20 22.49
N ASN A 84 7.92 -14.12 23.25
CA ASN A 84 8.71 -13.96 24.47
C ASN A 84 8.21 -14.97 25.54
N PRO A 85 9.07 -15.87 26.06
CA PRO A 85 8.64 -16.93 26.99
C PRO A 85 8.27 -16.41 28.39
N SER A 86 8.71 -15.21 28.76
CA SER A 86 8.46 -14.61 30.08
C SER A 86 7.23 -13.71 30.12
N THR A 87 6.85 -13.09 29.00
CA THR A 87 5.69 -12.17 28.91
C THR A 87 4.56 -12.67 28.02
N GLY A 88 4.78 -13.69 27.20
CA GLY A 88 3.77 -14.30 26.33
C GLY A 88 3.42 -13.51 25.06
N ASN A 89 3.90 -12.27 24.93
CA ASN A 89 3.69 -11.41 23.76
C ASN A 89 4.58 -11.81 22.57
N CYS A 90 4.15 -11.45 21.36
CA CYS A 90 4.92 -11.61 20.14
C CYS A 90 5.76 -10.34 19.86
N THR A 91 7.07 -10.49 19.72
CA THR A 91 8.02 -9.41 19.45
C THR A 91 8.70 -9.62 18.09
N PRO A 92 8.96 -8.57 17.30
CA PRO A 92 9.59 -8.72 15.98
C PRO A 92 11.01 -9.26 16.11
N SER A 93 11.39 -10.17 15.21
CA SER A 93 12.74 -10.71 15.12
C SER A 93 13.59 -9.90 14.14
N CYS A 94 14.80 -9.54 14.55
CA CYS A 94 15.81 -8.91 13.68
C CYS A 94 17.13 -9.69 13.80
N VAL A 95 17.90 -9.79 12.72
CA VAL A 95 19.09 -10.64 12.64
C VAL A 95 20.23 -10.15 13.56
N ASP A 96 20.60 -8.86 13.53
CA ASP A 96 21.65 -8.33 14.42
C ASP A 96 21.47 -6.83 14.75
N CYS A 97 20.37 -6.52 15.43
CA CYS A 97 19.94 -5.16 15.79
C CYS A 97 20.56 -4.68 17.13
N LYS A 98 21.88 -4.80 17.31
CA LYS A 98 22.59 -4.52 18.59
C LYS A 98 22.56 -3.07 19.05
N THR A 99 22.56 -2.11 18.13
CA THR A 99 22.63 -0.65 18.41
C THR A 99 21.37 0.08 17.95
N GLY A 100 20.21 -0.56 18.12
CA GLY A 100 18.90 -0.02 17.74
C GLY A 100 17.75 -0.78 18.38
N THR A 101 16.53 -0.52 17.92
CA THR A 101 15.30 -1.22 18.33
C THR A 101 14.60 -1.83 17.12
N CYS A 102 14.31 -3.13 17.17
CA CYS A 102 13.57 -3.82 16.11
C CYS A 102 12.10 -3.38 16.12
N LEU A 103 11.63 -2.69 15.08
CA LEU A 103 10.25 -2.19 14.99
C LEU A 103 9.31 -3.22 14.36
N ARG A 104 9.80 -3.92 13.33
CA ARG A 104 9.06 -4.92 12.54
C ARG A 104 10.09 -5.94 12.04
N PRO A 105 9.73 -7.18 11.66
CA PRO A 105 10.71 -8.15 11.20
C PRO A 105 11.60 -7.58 10.09
N ASP A 106 12.90 -7.82 10.23
CA ASP A 106 13.99 -7.29 9.41
C ASP A 106 14.08 -5.76 9.27
N VAL A 107 13.46 -4.99 10.18
CA VAL A 107 13.54 -3.53 10.23
C VAL A 107 13.96 -3.05 11.63
N CYS A 108 15.25 -2.77 11.77
CA CYS A 108 15.85 -2.15 12.95
C CYS A 108 15.84 -0.62 12.82
N MET A 109 15.38 0.10 13.85
CA MET A 109 15.56 1.55 13.97
C MET A 109 16.84 1.82 14.76
N CYS A 110 17.86 2.36 14.10
CA CYS A 110 19.18 2.58 14.69
C CYS A 110 19.21 3.77 15.65
N SER A 111 20.13 3.72 16.61
CA SER A 111 20.50 4.87 17.45
C SER A 111 21.12 6.00 16.62
N GLU A 112 21.12 7.20 17.17
CA GLU A 112 21.81 8.37 16.61
C GLU A 112 23.29 8.05 16.28
N GLY A 113 23.74 8.41 15.07
CA GLY A 113 25.06 8.06 14.56
C GLY A 113 25.17 6.68 13.87
N TYR A 114 24.11 5.87 13.83
CA TYR A 114 24.07 4.57 13.15
C TYR A 114 23.00 4.54 12.06
N SER A 115 23.19 3.72 11.02
CA SER A 115 22.23 3.56 9.92
C SER A 115 22.08 2.10 9.48
N ASN A 116 20.92 1.76 8.92
CA ASN A 116 20.60 0.45 8.35
C ASN A 116 20.46 0.51 6.81
N LEU A 117 21.13 1.48 6.16
CA LEU A 117 21.04 1.73 4.72
C LEU A 117 21.46 0.52 3.89
N ARG A 118 22.48 -0.21 4.35
CA ARG A 118 23.08 -1.36 3.65
C ARG A 118 22.32 -2.67 3.88
N ASN A 119 21.79 -2.86 5.09
CA ASN A 119 20.92 -3.97 5.45
C ASN A 119 19.94 -3.52 6.54
N ARG A 120 18.63 -3.62 6.29
CA ARG A 120 17.58 -3.04 7.15
C ARG A 120 17.50 -3.66 8.55
N SER A 121 18.03 -4.87 8.73
CA SER A 121 18.02 -5.62 9.99
C SER A 121 19.28 -5.48 10.86
N VAL A 122 20.27 -4.68 10.41
CA VAL A 122 21.57 -4.46 11.07
C VAL A 122 21.90 -2.98 11.09
N CYS A 123 22.48 -2.47 12.18
CA CYS A 123 22.91 -1.07 12.31
C CYS A 123 24.43 -0.94 12.18
N GLU A 124 24.90 -0.38 11.06
CA GLU A 124 26.30 -0.04 10.83
C GLU A 124 26.55 1.43 11.26
N PRO A 125 27.75 1.78 11.80
CA PRO A 125 28.07 3.16 12.16
C PRO A 125 28.10 4.05 10.92
N SER A 126 27.47 5.23 10.99
CA SER A 126 27.42 6.19 9.90
C SER A 126 28.50 7.26 10.10
N CYS A 127 29.29 7.53 9.07
CA CYS A 127 30.16 8.71 9.00
C CYS A 127 29.73 9.59 7.82
N THR A 128 29.83 10.92 7.95
CA THR A 128 29.52 11.87 6.87
C THR A 128 30.29 11.62 5.58
N LEU A 129 31.63 11.52 5.63
CA LEU A 129 32.50 11.17 4.49
C LEU A 129 33.77 10.39 4.93
N CYS A 130 33.66 9.08 5.16
CA CYS A 130 34.82 8.20 5.43
C CYS A 130 35.42 7.65 4.12
N ILE A 131 36.29 8.43 3.47
CA ILE A 131 36.97 8.07 2.21
C ILE A 131 38.34 7.44 2.52
N ASN A 132 38.68 6.33 1.86
CA ASN A 132 39.92 5.54 2.07
C ASN A 132 40.10 5.00 3.51
N GLY A 133 39.00 4.75 4.20
CA GLY A 133 38.98 4.09 5.50
C GLY A 133 37.67 3.32 5.74
N VAL A 134 37.49 2.85 6.97
CA VAL A 134 36.27 2.19 7.45
C VAL A 134 35.77 2.86 8.74
N CYS A 135 34.46 3.09 8.83
CA CYS A 135 33.82 3.62 10.03
C CYS A 135 33.87 2.58 11.16
N THR A 136 34.49 2.93 12.29
CA THR A 136 34.46 2.11 13.53
C THR A 136 33.48 2.64 14.57
N GLY A 137 33.02 3.88 14.40
CA GLY A 137 32.00 4.53 15.23
C GLY A 137 31.42 5.76 14.53
N PRO A 138 30.38 6.41 15.10
CA PRO A 138 29.81 7.64 14.56
C PRO A 138 30.87 8.74 14.38
N GLU A 139 30.97 9.30 13.17
CA GLU A 139 32.04 10.24 12.76
C GLU A 139 33.49 9.78 13.04
N GLN A 140 33.73 8.49 13.25
CA GLN A 140 35.06 7.93 13.55
C GLN A 140 35.51 6.96 12.45
N CYS A 141 36.37 7.45 11.56
CA CYS A 141 36.94 6.72 10.44
C CYS A 141 38.36 6.20 10.79
N THR A 142 38.64 4.92 10.54
CA THR A 142 40.00 4.37 10.58
C THR A 142 40.52 4.12 9.18
N CYS A 143 41.64 4.74 8.83
CA CYS A 143 42.24 4.69 7.49
C CYS A 143 42.79 3.31 7.13
N PHE A 144 42.77 2.97 5.83
CA PHE A 144 43.44 1.77 5.33
C PHE A 144 44.98 1.91 5.37
N PRO A 145 45.75 0.81 5.41
CA PRO A 145 47.22 0.88 5.43
C PRO A 145 47.78 1.69 4.25
N GLY A 146 48.70 2.61 4.53
CA GLY A 146 49.24 3.57 3.56
C GLY A 146 48.48 4.91 3.49
N PHE A 147 47.47 5.11 4.33
CA PHE A 147 46.73 6.37 4.45
C PHE A 147 46.71 6.86 5.91
N LYS A 148 46.75 8.18 6.11
CA LYS A 148 46.64 8.84 7.41
C LYS A 148 45.45 9.79 7.45
N LEU A 149 44.89 9.97 8.63
CA LEU A 149 43.76 10.88 8.84
C LEU A 149 44.23 12.32 8.66
N ARG A 150 43.51 13.10 7.84
CA ARG A 150 43.85 14.49 7.55
C ARG A 150 43.55 15.38 8.76
N ASN A 151 44.54 16.16 9.21
CA ASN A 151 44.48 16.94 10.45
C ASN A 151 43.23 17.82 10.60
N ASP A 152 42.71 18.36 9.48
CA ASP A 152 41.56 19.28 9.47
C ASP A 152 40.19 18.58 9.42
N SER A 153 40.14 17.23 9.41
CA SER A 153 38.89 16.49 9.21
C SER A 153 38.98 15.03 9.70
N GLY A 154 38.29 14.70 10.80
CA GLY A 154 38.31 13.38 11.46
C GLY A 154 37.75 12.19 10.67
N THR A 155 37.40 12.38 9.40
CA THR A 155 36.79 11.38 8.52
C THR A 155 37.55 11.14 7.20
N ILE A 156 38.46 12.02 6.78
CA ILE A 156 39.13 11.93 5.47
C ILE A 156 40.54 11.36 5.61
N CYS A 157 40.84 10.29 4.86
CA CYS A 157 42.15 9.63 4.85
C CYS A 157 42.93 9.95 3.57
N ASP A 158 43.99 10.73 3.72
CA ASP A 158 44.95 11.09 2.65
C ASP A 158 46.10 10.08 2.60
N VAL A 159 46.77 9.94 1.46
CA VAL A 159 47.91 9.01 1.30
C VAL A 159 49.09 9.46 2.19
N ASP A 160 49.64 8.54 2.98
CA ASP A 160 50.81 8.80 3.81
C ASP A 160 52.10 8.41 3.09
N CYS A 161 52.73 9.39 2.42
CA CYS A 161 53.97 9.18 1.69
C CYS A 161 55.21 9.65 2.47
N SER A 162 56.13 8.71 2.68
CA SER A 162 57.43 8.90 3.34
C SER A 162 58.54 9.39 2.39
N VAL A 163 58.20 9.85 1.18
CA VAL A 163 59.12 10.27 0.13
C VAL A 163 58.74 11.62 -0.45
N ASP A 164 59.74 12.45 -0.78
CA ASP A 164 59.55 13.78 -1.38
C ASP A 164 59.19 13.66 -2.88
N CYS A 165 57.89 13.69 -3.16
CA CYS A 165 57.34 13.68 -4.52
C CYS A 165 57.12 15.08 -5.10
N THR A 166 58.00 16.06 -4.84
CA THR A 166 58.01 17.33 -5.58
C THR A 166 57.97 17.09 -7.09
N ASN A 167 57.04 17.76 -7.79
CA ASN A 167 56.73 17.59 -9.22
C ASN A 167 56.16 16.21 -9.64
N GLY A 168 55.51 15.47 -8.73
CA GLY A 168 54.73 14.27 -9.05
C GLY A 168 53.59 14.02 -8.07
N LEU A 169 52.76 13.03 -8.37
CA LEU A 169 51.72 12.51 -7.48
C LEU A 169 52.20 11.21 -6.82
N CYS A 170 52.16 11.13 -5.50
CA CYS A 170 52.56 9.91 -4.80
C CYS A 170 51.43 8.85 -4.83
N ASN A 171 51.80 7.57 -5.00
CA ASN A 171 50.88 6.44 -4.88
C ASN A 171 51.06 5.66 -3.57
N ALA A 172 50.10 4.79 -3.23
CA ALA A 172 50.05 4.03 -1.99
C ALA A 172 51.22 3.04 -1.75
N HIS A 173 52.16 2.91 -2.70
CA HIS A 173 53.40 2.12 -2.56
C HIS A 173 54.65 2.98 -2.33
N ASN A 174 54.50 4.27 -1.96
CA ASN A 174 55.60 5.23 -1.82
C ASN A 174 56.40 5.46 -3.12
N ILE A 175 55.72 5.43 -4.28
CA ILE A 175 56.31 5.73 -5.58
C ILE A 175 55.69 7.01 -6.14
N CYS A 176 56.53 7.96 -6.51
CA CYS A 176 56.13 9.20 -7.18
C CYS A 176 55.87 8.95 -8.67
N ASN A 177 54.63 9.11 -9.11
CA ASN A 177 54.28 9.19 -10.52
C ASN A 177 54.51 10.65 -10.97
N CYS A 178 55.51 10.91 -11.81
CA CYS A 178 55.90 12.27 -12.15
C CYS A 178 54.91 12.99 -13.08
N ASN A 179 54.82 14.31 -12.91
CA ASN A 179 53.99 15.17 -13.76
C ASN A 179 54.59 15.28 -15.17
N TYR A 180 53.77 15.65 -16.16
CA TYR A 180 54.21 15.79 -17.55
C TYR A 180 55.42 16.74 -17.68
N GLY A 181 56.42 16.33 -18.46
CA GLY A 181 57.73 17.00 -18.56
C GLY A 181 58.75 16.61 -17.49
N TYR A 182 58.41 15.79 -16.50
CA TYR A 182 59.32 15.29 -15.47
C TYR A 182 59.45 13.76 -15.51
N VAL A 183 60.65 13.24 -15.26
CA VAL A 183 60.96 11.80 -15.17
C VAL A 183 61.37 11.43 -13.74
N ARG A 184 61.06 10.21 -13.29
CA ARG A 184 61.50 9.72 -11.97
C ARG A 184 62.99 9.41 -12.01
N ASN A 185 63.78 10.11 -11.20
CA ASN A 185 65.18 9.79 -10.99
C ASN A 185 65.32 8.79 -9.85
N GLU A 186 65.79 7.58 -10.14
CA GLU A 186 65.77 6.49 -9.17
C GLU A 186 66.83 6.63 -8.06
N THR A 187 67.95 7.30 -8.32
CA THR A 187 69.01 7.51 -7.31
C THR A 187 68.72 8.70 -6.39
N LEU A 188 67.93 9.67 -6.84
CA LEU A 188 67.44 10.80 -6.04
C LEU A 188 66.04 10.58 -5.46
N GLY A 189 65.37 9.47 -5.80
CA GLY A 189 64.03 9.09 -5.32
C GLY A 189 62.85 9.94 -5.84
N ARG A 190 63.12 11.07 -6.50
CA ARG A 190 62.16 12.15 -6.83
C ARG A 190 62.05 12.42 -8.34
N CYS A 191 61.12 13.30 -8.72
CA CYS A 191 60.93 13.72 -10.10
C CYS A 191 61.90 14.83 -10.50
N VAL A 192 62.55 14.70 -11.66
CA VAL A 192 63.50 15.67 -12.24
C VAL A 192 63.02 16.10 -13.63
N PRO A 193 63.27 17.35 -14.06
CA PRO A 193 62.81 17.83 -15.36
C PRO A 193 63.49 17.11 -16.53
N ILE A 194 62.77 17.01 -17.65
CA ILE A 194 63.28 16.52 -18.93
C ILE A 194 63.59 17.73 -19.81
N CYS A 195 64.83 17.82 -20.31
CA CYS A 195 65.17 18.69 -21.44
C CYS A 195 65.43 17.79 -22.66
N GLU A 196 64.71 18.02 -23.77
CA GLU A 196 64.79 17.21 -25.00
C GLU A 196 66.14 17.36 -25.71
N GLU A 197 66.70 18.57 -25.73
CA GLU A 197 68.11 18.81 -26.03
C GLU A 197 68.93 18.82 -24.71
N PRO A 198 70.12 18.20 -24.67
CA PRO A 198 71.01 18.32 -23.51
C PRO A 198 71.56 19.75 -23.41
N CYS A 199 71.55 20.32 -22.19
CA CYS A 199 72.04 21.69 -21.95
C CYS A 199 73.58 21.81 -22.11
N GLU A 200 74.07 22.06 -23.32
CA GLU A 200 75.49 22.30 -23.60
C GLU A 200 75.93 23.63 -22.97
N ASN A 201 76.90 23.56 -22.05
CA ASN A 201 77.34 24.67 -21.20
C ASN A 201 76.23 25.29 -20.30
N GLY A 202 75.23 24.50 -19.90
CA GLY A 202 74.17 24.92 -18.97
C GLY A 202 73.61 23.79 -18.09
N VAL A 203 72.52 24.08 -17.37
CA VAL A 203 71.83 23.15 -16.45
C VAL A 203 70.32 23.17 -16.72
N CYS A 204 69.70 21.99 -16.84
CA CYS A 204 68.25 21.82 -17.00
C CYS A 204 67.55 22.03 -15.65
N ASN A 205 66.84 23.15 -15.47
CA ASN A 205 66.22 23.50 -14.18
C ASN A 205 64.70 23.25 -14.14
N LYS A 206 64.03 23.26 -15.30
CA LYS A 206 62.62 22.88 -15.52
C LYS A 206 62.51 22.21 -16.90
N PRO A 207 61.36 21.61 -17.27
CA PRO A 207 61.23 20.92 -18.55
C PRO A 207 61.48 21.85 -19.73
N ASN A 208 62.40 21.46 -20.61
CA ASN A 208 62.91 22.27 -21.73
C ASN A 208 63.37 23.71 -21.36
N GLU A 209 63.80 23.96 -20.12
CA GLU A 209 64.34 25.27 -19.68
C GLU A 209 65.79 25.10 -19.16
N CYS A 210 66.76 25.32 -20.05
CA CYS A 210 68.19 25.34 -19.74
C CYS A 210 68.64 26.71 -19.21
N THR A 211 69.42 26.74 -18.13
CA THR A 211 70.10 27.94 -17.61
C THR A 211 71.60 27.85 -17.90
N CYS A 212 72.15 28.85 -18.60
CA CYS A 212 73.55 28.84 -19.04
C CYS A 212 74.56 29.14 -17.93
N ASN A 213 75.77 28.61 -18.08
CA ASN A 213 76.91 28.91 -17.21
C ASN A 213 77.44 30.35 -17.40
N PRO A 214 78.09 30.96 -16.39
CA PRO A 214 78.61 32.33 -16.48
C PRO A 214 79.54 32.55 -17.68
N GLY A 215 79.31 33.64 -18.42
CA GLY A 215 80.01 33.96 -19.68
C GLY A 215 79.38 33.36 -20.95
N TYR A 216 78.30 32.59 -20.81
CA TYR A 216 77.54 32.00 -21.92
C TYR A 216 76.07 32.39 -21.86
N VAL A 217 75.42 32.50 -23.02
CA VAL A 217 73.99 32.82 -23.17
C VAL A 217 73.33 31.83 -24.14
N LEU A 218 72.01 31.64 -24.04
CA LEU A 218 71.31 30.66 -24.88
C LEU A 218 71.28 31.15 -26.34
N ASP A 219 71.73 30.32 -27.27
CA ASP A 219 71.82 30.68 -28.69
C ASP A 219 70.43 30.80 -29.33
N LEU A 220 70.21 31.91 -30.03
CA LEU A 220 68.95 32.27 -30.70
C LEU A 220 68.49 31.18 -31.68
N GLY A 221 67.47 30.41 -31.28
CA GLY A 221 66.89 29.31 -32.06
C GLY A 221 67.24 27.90 -31.57
N SER A 222 68.01 27.77 -30.47
CA SER A 222 68.23 26.50 -29.77
C SER A 222 67.44 26.46 -28.44
N LEU A 223 67.13 25.25 -27.96
CA LEU A 223 66.50 25.06 -26.63
C LEU A 223 67.53 24.70 -25.55
N GLY A 224 68.68 24.14 -25.96
CA GLY A 224 69.71 23.68 -25.02
C GLY A 224 71.16 24.13 -25.26
N LYS A 225 71.47 25.02 -26.21
CA LYS A 225 72.87 25.39 -26.50
C LYS A 225 73.22 26.77 -25.96
N CYS A 226 74.27 26.85 -25.14
CA CYS A 226 74.77 28.10 -24.58
C CYS A 226 76.09 28.52 -25.27
N GLY A 227 76.04 29.60 -26.06
CA GLY A 227 77.15 30.19 -26.82
C GLY A 227 77.95 31.24 -26.03
N PRO A 228 79.25 31.44 -26.34
CA PRO A 228 80.14 32.34 -25.59
C PRO A 228 79.85 33.82 -25.86
N THR A 229 79.85 34.63 -24.79
CA THR A 229 79.61 36.09 -24.87
C THR A 229 80.92 36.89 -24.86
N CYS A 230 81.04 37.91 -25.71
CA CYS A 230 82.03 38.98 -25.54
C CYS A 230 81.29 40.26 -25.11
N THR A 231 81.47 40.72 -23.86
CA THR A 231 80.71 41.84 -23.26
C THR A 231 80.86 43.16 -24.01
N SER A 232 82.03 43.45 -24.57
CA SER A 232 82.28 44.64 -25.41
C SER A 232 81.72 44.53 -26.84
N GLY A 233 81.27 43.35 -27.26
CA GLY A 233 80.73 43.08 -28.59
C GLY A 233 81.78 42.75 -29.66
N CYS A 234 81.62 41.62 -30.34
CA CYS A 234 82.51 41.17 -31.42
C CYS A 234 81.93 41.43 -32.83
N ALA A 235 81.51 42.67 -33.08
CA ALA A 235 81.02 43.08 -34.39
C ALA A 235 82.10 42.84 -35.47
N ASN A 236 81.68 42.30 -36.63
CA ASN A 236 82.55 41.90 -37.76
C ASN A 236 83.63 40.84 -37.45
N GLY A 237 83.57 40.19 -36.29
CA GLY A 237 84.41 39.06 -35.91
C GLY A 237 83.63 37.76 -35.69
N ILE A 238 84.18 36.91 -34.83
CA ILE A 238 83.54 35.76 -34.17
C ILE A 238 84.10 35.68 -32.73
N CYS A 239 83.22 35.51 -31.73
CA CYS A 239 83.64 35.16 -30.36
C CYS A 239 84.00 33.67 -30.34
N GLU A 240 85.28 33.32 -30.18
CA GLU A 240 85.70 31.92 -30.08
C GLU A 240 85.43 31.37 -28.66
N ARG A 241 85.65 32.24 -27.66
CA ARG A 241 85.49 32.00 -26.22
C ARG A 241 85.08 33.33 -25.57
N PRO A 242 84.60 33.34 -24.31
CA PRO A 242 84.18 34.59 -23.67
C PRO A 242 85.29 35.65 -23.66
N GLU A 243 84.93 36.88 -23.99
CA GLU A 243 85.81 38.04 -24.21
C GLU A 243 86.92 37.92 -25.29
N ILE A 244 86.95 36.88 -26.13
CA ILE A 244 87.96 36.69 -27.18
C ILE A 244 87.35 36.82 -28.58
N CYS A 245 87.59 37.97 -29.23
CA CYS A 245 87.08 38.29 -30.57
C CYS A 245 88.15 38.10 -31.66
N ILE A 246 87.79 37.41 -32.76
CA ILE A 246 88.66 37.20 -33.93
C ILE A 246 88.05 37.87 -35.16
N CYS A 247 88.75 38.86 -35.75
CA CYS A 247 88.23 39.67 -36.85
C CYS A 247 88.26 38.98 -38.22
N ARG A 248 87.25 39.29 -39.06
CA ARG A 248 87.17 38.85 -40.46
C ARG A 248 88.02 39.76 -41.37
N ARG A 249 88.43 39.24 -42.53
CA ARG A 249 89.26 39.98 -43.51
C ARG A 249 88.61 41.31 -43.90
N GLY A 250 89.43 42.37 -43.97
CA GLY A 250 89.00 43.76 -44.24
C GLY A 250 88.72 44.59 -42.98
N TYR A 251 88.69 43.95 -41.81
CA TYR A 251 88.48 44.59 -40.51
C TYR A 251 89.69 44.35 -39.59
N THR A 252 89.89 45.24 -38.62
CA THR A 252 90.97 45.16 -37.61
C THR A 252 90.45 45.49 -36.22
N ASN A 253 91.07 44.91 -35.19
CA ASN A 253 90.80 45.22 -33.78
C ASN A 253 90.82 46.73 -33.51
N PHE A 254 89.81 47.26 -32.81
CA PHE A 254 89.80 48.65 -32.39
C PHE A 254 91.00 48.93 -31.45
N ALA A 255 91.82 49.92 -31.80
CA ALA A 255 93.06 50.27 -31.08
C ALA A 255 94.04 49.08 -30.83
N ASN A 256 93.99 48.02 -31.66
CA ASN A 256 94.69 46.73 -31.50
C ASN A 256 94.24 45.87 -30.31
N ASP A 257 93.21 46.24 -29.54
CA ASP A 257 92.74 45.44 -28.40
C ASP A 257 91.83 44.29 -28.88
N ILE A 258 92.12 43.07 -28.41
CA ILE A 258 91.41 41.83 -28.82
C ILE A 258 90.00 41.75 -28.19
N SER A 259 89.73 42.55 -27.16
CA SER A 259 88.42 42.59 -26.49
C SER A 259 87.42 43.59 -27.09
N LEU A 260 87.86 44.64 -27.80
CA LEU A 260 87.00 45.76 -28.24
C LEU A 260 86.38 45.64 -29.67
N GLY A 261 86.48 44.48 -30.31
CA GLY A 261 85.79 44.23 -31.59
C GLY A 261 86.46 44.86 -32.83
N CYS A 262 85.81 44.72 -34.00
CA CYS A 262 86.47 44.87 -35.31
C CYS A 262 85.92 46.04 -36.15
N MET A 263 86.77 47.03 -36.43
CA MET A 263 86.44 48.19 -37.29
C MET A 263 86.86 47.99 -38.76
N PRO A 264 86.11 48.53 -39.75
CA PRO A 264 86.44 48.43 -41.17
C PRO A 264 87.60 49.34 -41.59
N VAL A 265 88.29 48.97 -42.67
CA VAL A 265 89.38 49.76 -43.26
C VAL A 265 88.96 50.35 -44.61
N CYS A 266 88.94 51.68 -44.74
CA CYS A 266 88.70 52.41 -46.00
C CYS A 266 89.98 53.07 -46.50
N ASN A 267 90.35 52.82 -47.76
CA ASN A 267 91.52 53.44 -48.41
C ASN A 267 91.29 54.90 -48.84
N ASN A 268 90.03 55.27 -49.11
CA ASN A 268 89.62 56.64 -49.45
C ASN A 268 88.99 57.33 -48.22
N LYS A 269 89.19 58.65 -48.09
CA LYS A 269 88.57 59.43 -47.02
C LYS A 269 87.09 59.72 -47.32
N CYS A 270 86.22 59.32 -46.40
CA CYS A 270 84.81 59.71 -46.37
C CYS A 270 84.69 61.18 -45.90
N VAL A 271 83.74 61.95 -46.47
CA VAL A 271 83.48 63.35 -46.11
C VAL A 271 81.99 63.50 -45.80
N ASN A 272 81.65 64.09 -44.64
CA ASN A 272 80.28 64.08 -44.07
C ASN A 272 79.67 62.66 -43.99
N ALA A 273 80.54 61.67 -43.79
CA ALA A 273 80.24 60.24 -43.86
C ALA A 273 81.26 59.45 -43.02
N PHE A 274 80.82 58.34 -42.42
CA PHE A 274 81.67 57.37 -41.73
C PHE A 274 82.06 56.21 -42.65
N CYS A 275 83.19 55.53 -42.37
CA CYS A 275 83.54 54.25 -42.99
C CYS A 275 82.80 53.12 -42.25
N THR A 276 81.91 52.40 -42.91
CA THR A 276 81.05 51.38 -42.29
C THR A 276 81.29 49.97 -42.81
N ALA A 277 81.85 49.82 -44.02
CA ALA A 277 82.42 48.55 -44.50
C ALA A 277 83.77 48.81 -45.22
N PRO A 278 84.58 47.78 -45.53
CA PRO A 278 85.92 47.98 -46.08
C PRO A 278 85.90 48.66 -47.47
N ASN A 279 86.32 49.92 -47.53
CA ASN A 279 86.19 50.84 -48.67
C ASN A 279 84.77 51.34 -48.98
N GLU A 280 83.86 51.27 -48.02
CA GLU A 280 82.48 51.75 -48.14
C GLU A 280 82.16 52.82 -47.08
N CYS A 281 81.75 53.98 -47.57
CA CYS A 281 81.32 55.11 -46.74
C CYS A 281 79.78 55.13 -46.63
N THR A 282 79.25 55.65 -45.53
CA THR A 282 77.83 56.01 -45.36
C THR A 282 77.70 57.41 -44.76
N CYS A 283 76.78 58.21 -45.28
CA CYS A 283 76.51 59.57 -44.82
C CYS A 283 76.20 59.67 -43.32
N PHE A 284 76.42 60.85 -42.74
CA PHE A 284 75.90 61.17 -41.41
C PHE A 284 74.36 61.17 -41.42
N GLU A 285 73.74 60.95 -40.26
CA GLU A 285 72.28 60.89 -40.14
C GLU A 285 71.64 62.23 -40.54
N GLY A 286 70.53 62.17 -41.28
CA GLY A 286 69.92 63.34 -41.91
C GLY A 286 70.68 63.87 -43.15
N TYR A 287 71.62 63.12 -43.73
CA TYR A 287 72.31 63.44 -44.99
C TYR A 287 72.24 62.27 -46.00
N VAL A 288 72.14 62.60 -47.29
CA VAL A 288 72.11 61.67 -48.44
C VAL A 288 73.27 61.93 -49.41
N PHE A 289 73.63 60.94 -50.22
CA PHE A 289 74.78 61.05 -51.14
C PHE A 289 74.56 62.09 -52.24
N ARG A 290 75.50 63.04 -52.34
CA ARG A 290 75.44 64.12 -53.31
C ARG A 290 75.64 63.58 -54.73
N ASN A 291 74.57 63.62 -55.53
CA ASN A 291 74.48 63.28 -56.96
C ASN A 291 75.55 62.30 -57.48
N GLY A 292 75.44 61.03 -57.08
CA GLY A 292 76.26 59.93 -57.61
C GLY A 292 77.66 59.77 -57.02
N SER A 293 78.10 60.64 -56.10
CA SER A 293 79.32 60.42 -55.34
C SER A 293 79.13 59.34 -54.26
N LYS A 294 80.18 58.54 -53.99
CA LYS A 294 80.15 57.45 -52.98
C LYS A 294 80.89 57.80 -51.67
N SER A 295 81.11 59.09 -51.41
CA SER A 295 81.91 59.55 -50.26
C SER A 295 81.64 60.99 -49.79
N SER A 296 80.53 61.62 -50.23
CA SER A 296 80.17 63.02 -49.90
C SER A 296 78.65 63.25 -49.92
N CYS A 297 78.12 64.07 -49.00
CA CYS A 297 76.68 64.06 -48.65
C CYS A 297 76.06 65.46 -48.34
N GLU A 298 74.73 65.59 -48.49
CA GLU A 298 73.90 66.81 -48.32
C GLU A 298 72.53 66.51 -47.61
N PRO A 299 71.85 67.47 -46.94
CA PRO A 299 70.89 67.19 -45.84
C PRO A 299 69.42 66.84 -46.19
N THR A 300 68.61 66.39 -45.20
CA THR A 300 67.22 65.88 -45.34
C THR A 300 66.38 66.06 -44.04
N CYS A 301 65.03 66.09 -44.13
CA CYS A 301 64.10 66.13 -42.97
C CYS A 301 63.79 64.73 -42.39
N SER A 302 63.64 64.61 -41.07
CA SER A 302 63.61 63.30 -40.35
C SER A 302 62.27 62.54 -40.32
N LYS A 303 61.15 63.16 -40.73
CA LYS A 303 59.82 62.53 -40.82
C LYS A 303 59.01 63.14 -41.96
N ASP A 304 58.23 62.32 -42.65
CA ASP A 304 57.22 62.78 -43.62
C ASP A 304 56.15 63.63 -42.91
N CYS A 305 55.76 64.73 -43.53
CA CYS A 305 54.74 65.64 -43.00
C CYS A 305 53.33 65.09 -43.31
N GLU A 306 52.63 64.55 -42.30
CA GLU A 306 51.27 64.03 -42.49
C GLU A 306 50.31 65.16 -42.94
N ASN A 307 49.88 65.10 -44.21
CA ASN A 307 49.12 66.14 -44.92
C ASN A 307 49.84 67.50 -45.01
N GLY A 308 51.15 67.49 -45.33
CA GLY A 308 51.96 68.69 -45.50
C GLY A 308 53.26 68.49 -46.29
N PHE A 309 54.13 69.50 -46.31
CA PHE A 309 55.47 69.46 -46.90
C PHE A 309 56.54 70.08 -45.98
N CYS A 310 57.79 69.63 -46.08
CA CYS A 310 58.93 70.15 -45.30
C CYS A 310 59.57 71.32 -46.05
N ASN A 311 59.75 72.48 -45.38
CA ASN A 311 60.35 73.67 -45.99
C ASN A 311 61.81 73.87 -45.52
N GLU A 312 62.03 73.83 -44.21
CA GLU A 312 63.37 73.78 -43.57
C GLU A 312 63.36 72.80 -42.38
N GLN A 313 64.50 72.65 -41.68
CA GLN A 313 64.70 71.67 -40.61
C GLN A 313 63.56 71.68 -39.58
N GLU A 314 62.91 70.51 -39.44
CA GLU A 314 61.78 70.20 -38.56
C GLU A 314 60.46 70.99 -38.79
N LEU A 315 60.37 71.89 -39.78
CA LEU A 315 59.19 72.71 -40.02
C LEU A 315 58.33 72.21 -41.20
N CYS A 316 57.25 71.49 -40.88
CA CYS A 316 56.18 71.13 -41.82
C CYS A 316 55.14 72.26 -42.00
N GLU A 317 54.75 72.53 -43.24
CA GLU A 317 53.59 73.35 -43.63
C GLU A 317 52.43 72.45 -44.10
N CYS A 318 51.19 72.78 -43.74
CA CYS A 318 50.00 71.94 -43.98
C CYS A 318 49.34 72.19 -45.34
N HIS A 319 48.68 71.17 -45.89
CA HIS A 319 47.82 71.31 -47.06
C HIS A 319 46.49 72.03 -46.74
N GLU A 320 45.85 72.58 -47.79
CA GLU A 320 44.57 73.28 -47.69
C GLU A 320 43.47 72.39 -47.07
N GLY A 321 42.68 72.94 -46.14
CA GLY A 321 41.69 72.21 -45.37
C GLY A 321 42.23 71.45 -44.14
N TYR A 322 43.54 71.48 -43.88
CA TYR A 322 44.17 70.89 -42.69
C TYR A 322 44.84 71.96 -41.82
N GLN A 323 44.76 71.79 -40.49
CA GLN A 323 45.40 72.67 -39.51
C GLN A 323 46.49 71.93 -38.74
N LYS A 324 47.60 72.62 -38.46
CA LYS A 324 48.72 72.09 -37.69
C LYS A 324 48.31 71.83 -36.23
N VAL A 325 48.46 70.59 -35.77
CA VAL A 325 48.20 70.19 -34.37
C VAL A 325 49.50 69.90 -33.62
N GLU A 326 50.47 69.29 -34.30
CA GLU A 326 51.82 69.01 -33.79
C GLU A 326 52.87 69.38 -34.87
N SER A 327 54.17 69.42 -34.53
CA SER A 327 55.24 69.91 -35.43
C SER A 327 55.25 69.27 -36.82
N HIS A 328 54.85 67.99 -36.92
CA HIS A 328 54.83 67.20 -38.16
C HIS A 328 53.45 66.67 -38.58
N ARG A 329 52.35 67.08 -37.90
CA ARG A 329 51.03 66.47 -38.10
C ARG A 329 49.94 67.53 -38.29
N CYS A 330 49.27 67.45 -39.44
CA CYS A 330 48.18 68.32 -39.85
C CYS A 330 46.86 67.55 -39.83
N ALA A 331 45.89 67.99 -39.02
CA ALA A 331 44.59 67.36 -38.86
C ALA A 331 43.52 68.05 -39.73
N PRO A 332 42.53 67.31 -40.28
CA PRO A 332 41.49 67.88 -41.13
C PRO A 332 40.54 68.79 -40.35
N VAL A 333 40.16 69.91 -40.97
CA VAL A 333 39.18 70.87 -40.43
C VAL A 333 37.81 70.64 -41.06
N CYS A 334 36.75 70.78 -40.27
CA CYS A 334 35.37 70.86 -40.78
C CYS A 334 34.79 72.24 -40.44
N ASP A 335 34.20 72.93 -41.42
CA ASP A 335 33.56 74.25 -41.27
C ASP A 335 32.38 74.20 -40.29
N LYS A 336 31.76 73.02 -40.18
CA LYS A 336 30.77 72.68 -39.15
C LYS A 336 31.35 71.58 -38.26
N ARG A 337 31.30 71.79 -36.95
CA ARG A 337 31.81 70.83 -35.95
C ARG A 337 30.98 69.54 -35.97
N CYS A 338 31.65 68.39 -36.12
CA CYS A 338 31.02 67.09 -35.95
C CYS A 338 30.46 66.91 -34.53
N VAL A 339 29.19 66.54 -34.41
CA VAL A 339 28.52 66.23 -33.13
C VAL A 339 28.51 64.72 -32.92
N ASN A 340 29.05 64.23 -31.80
CA ASN A 340 29.29 62.81 -31.50
C ASN A 340 30.14 62.07 -32.56
N GLY A 341 31.06 62.78 -33.20
CA GLY A 341 31.99 62.28 -34.21
C GLY A 341 33.22 63.18 -34.34
N PHE A 342 34.10 62.86 -35.27
CA PHE A 342 35.34 63.58 -35.57
C PHE A 342 35.53 63.77 -37.09
N CYS A 343 36.31 64.78 -37.49
CA CYS A 343 36.69 64.97 -38.88
C CYS A 343 37.69 63.88 -39.30
N SER A 344 37.32 63.02 -40.26
CA SER A 344 38.23 62.02 -40.85
C SER A 344 38.93 62.52 -42.12
N ALA A 345 38.35 63.55 -42.76
CA ALA A 345 38.92 64.33 -43.86
C ALA A 345 38.27 65.74 -43.82
N PRO A 346 38.77 66.74 -44.56
CA PRO A 346 38.21 68.09 -44.51
C PRO A 346 36.71 68.07 -44.87
N ASN A 347 35.88 68.67 -44.01
CA ASN A 347 34.41 68.61 -44.08
C ASN A 347 33.76 67.21 -44.10
N VAL A 348 34.47 66.13 -43.74
CA VAL A 348 33.93 64.77 -43.66
C VAL A 348 33.93 64.27 -42.21
N CYS A 349 32.74 64.18 -41.61
CA CYS A 349 32.56 63.61 -40.27
C CYS A 349 32.45 62.08 -40.28
N LYS A 350 33.21 61.43 -39.41
CA LYS A 350 33.03 60.02 -39.01
C LYS A 350 32.47 59.96 -37.59
N CYS A 351 31.48 59.10 -37.35
CA CYS A 351 30.87 58.95 -36.04
C CYS A 351 31.74 58.18 -35.05
N ASN A 352 31.57 58.48 -33.77
CA ASN A 352 32.18 57.71 -32.67
C ASN A 352 31.50 56.35 -32.53
N ASP A 353 32.20 55.39 -31.91
CA ASP A 353 31.67 54.03 -31.71
C ASP A 353 30.33 54.04 -30.98
N GLY A 354 29.37 53.27 -31.49
CA GLY A 354 27.99 53.25 -31.00
C GLY A 354 27.09 54.38 -31.51
N PHE A 355 27.58 55.29 -32.35
CA PHE A 355 26.77 56.31 -33.05
C PHE A 355 26.75 56.07 -34.57
N ILE A 356 25.66 56.46 -35.22
CA ILE A 356 25.49 56.42 -36.69
C ILE A 356 25.19 57.83 -37.23
N LYS A 357 25.46 58.07 -38.51
CA LYS A 357 25.21 59.37 -39.16
C LYS A 357 23.71 59.67 -39.18
N SER A 358 23.32 60.90 -38.82
CA SER A 358 21.93 61.35 -38.90
C SER A 358 21.48 61.51 -40.35
N GLU A 359 20.23 61.15 -40.64
CA GLU A 359 19.59 61.40 -41.94
C GLU A 359 19.26 62.89 -42.15
N GLU A 360 19.09 63.66 -41.07
CA GLU A 360 18.73 65.09 -41.13
C GLU A 360 19.93 66.03 -41.22
N ASN A 361 21.10 65.62 -40.72
CA ASN A 361 22.29 66.47 -40.66
C ASN A 361 23.58 65.65 -40.76
N GLU A 362 24.32 65.82 -41.87
CA GLU A 362 25.53 65.06 -42.16
C GLU A 362 26.69 65.28 -41.17
N PHE A 363 26.64 66.36 -40.39
CA PHE A 363 27.63 66.70 -39.36
C PHE A 363 27.20 66.23 -37.95
N ALA A 364 26.07 65.53 -37.82
CA ALA A 364 25.56 65.01 -36.55
C ALA A 364 25.48 63.48 -36.56
N CYS A 365 25.96 62.88 -35.46
CA CYS A 365 25.87 61.44 -35.22
C CYS A 365 24.88 61.17 -34.07
N VAL A 366 23.89 60.32 -34.34
CA VAL A 366 22.84 59.92 -33.39
C VAL A 366 23.20 58.56 -32.76
N PRO A 367 22.83 58.32 -31.49
CA PRO A 367 23.13 57.05 -30.82
C PRO A 367 22.41 55.88 -31.50
N HIS A 368 23.11 54.75 -31.64
CA HIS A 368 22.54 53.54 -32.24
C HIS A 368 22.01 52.60 -31.15
N CYS A 369 20.74 52.22 -31.26
CA CYS A 369 20.09 51.22 -30.40
C CYS A 369 19.68 50.01 -31.26
N PRO A 370 20.51 48.95 -31.36
CA PRO A 370 20.34 47.89 -32.38
C PRO A 370 19.09 47.00 -32.23
N LYS A 371 18.41 47.03 -31.07
CA LYS A 371 17.11 46.37 -30.86
C LYS A 371 15.91 47.32 -31.00
N GLY A 372 16.15 48.59 -31.32
CA GLY A 372 15.19 49.68 -31.18
C GLY A 372 14.87 50.02 -29.71
N CYS A 373 14.12 51.10 -29.50
CA CYS A 373 13.59 51.48 -28.19
C CYS A 373 12.06 51.34 -28.19
N LYS A 374 11.52 50.33 -27.51
CA LYS A 374 10.07 50.18 -27.37
C LYS A 374 9.56 51.06 -26.23
N ASN A 375 8.64 51.98 -26.53
CA ASN A 375 8.06 52.97 -25.60
C ASN A 375 9.10 53.92 -24.95
N GLY A 376 10.18 54.22 -25.67
CA GLY A 376 11.23 55.15 -25.25
C GLY A 376 12.02 55.67 -26.45
N ASN A 377 12.94 56.60 -26.22
CA ASN A 377 13.84 57.16 -27.25
C ASN A 377 15.30 56.76 -26.98
N CYS A 378 16.10 56.60 -28.04
CA CYS A 378 17.52 56.27 -27.94
C CYS A 378 18.32 57.54 -27.63
N THR A 379 18.89 57.66 -26.43
CA THR A 379 19.58 58.89 -25.96
C THR A 379 21.07 58.72 -25.78
N ALA A 380 21.55 57.48 -25.69
CA ALA A 380 22.97 57.12 -25.73
C ALA A 380 23.10 55.73 -26.39
N PRO A 381 24.30 55.33 -26.87
CA PRO A 381 24.48 54.06 -27.58
C PRO A 381 23.93 52.86 -26.79
N GLY A 382 22.97 52.14 -27.37
CA GLY A 382 22.28 51.02 -26.73
C GLY A 382 21.35 51.37 -25.55
N ILE A 383 21.19 52.64 -25.16
CA ILE A 383 20.42 53.06 -23.97
C ILE A 383 19.18 53.86 -24.37
N CYS A 384 18.03 53.37 -23.94
CA CYS A 384 16.72 53.98 -24.14
C CYS A 384 16.22 54.72 -22.89
N THR A 385 15.89 56.00 -22.99
CA THR A 385 15.06 56.70 -21.98
C THR A 385 13.60 56.47 -22.26
N CYS A 386 12.83 56.09 -21.23
CA CYS A 386 11.41 55.77 -21.39
C CYS A 386 10.52 57.01 -21.53
N ASN A 387 9.44 56.87 -22.29
CA ASN A 387 8.45 57.92 -22.46
C ASN A 387 7.67 58.16 -21.17
N HIS A 388 7.05 59.33 -21.02
CA HIS A 388 6.27 59.67 -19.82
C HIS A 388 5.17 58.63 -19.55
N GLY A 389 5.08 58.15 -18.31
CA GLY A 389 4.20 57.04 -17.92
C GLY A 389 4.78 55.64 -18.14
N TYR A 390 6.03 55.52 -18.59
CA TYR A 390 6.77 54.25 -18.71
C TYR A 390 8.06 54.27 -17.89
N GLN A 391 8.49 53.11 -17.40
CA GLN A 391 9.74 52.91 -16.65
C GLN A 391 10.62 51.84 -17.30
N SER A 392 11.94 51.94 -17.11
CA SER A 392 12.91 50.99 -17.65
C SER A 392 12.88 49.68 -16.88
N LEU A 393 12.46 48.58 -17.51
CA LEU A 393 12.68 47.23 -16.99
C LEU A 393 14.09 46.73 -17.35
N LEU A 394 14.57 47.10 -18.55
CA LEU A 394 15.92 46.88 -19.04
C LEU A 394 16.38 48.15 -19.77
N PHE A 395 17.70 48.28 -20.00
CA PHE A 395 18.30 49.43 -20.69
C PHE A 395 17.80 49.66 -22.13
N TYR A 396 17.08 48.67 -22.71
CA TYR A 396 16.44 48.74 -24.02
C TYR A 396 14.91 48.52 -24.00
N TYR A 397 14.27 48.42 -22.82
CA TYR A 397 12.86 48.01 -22.72
C TYR A 397 12.07 48.76 -21.64
N CYS A 398 11.05 49.51 -22.09
CA CYS A 398 10.20 50.34 -21.25
C CYS A 398 8.80 49.75 -21.06
N ILE A 399 8.42 49.50 -19.81
CA ILE A 399 7.10 48.98 -19.41
C ILE A 399 6.20 50.11 -18.90
N PRO A 400 4.88 50.07 -19.13
CA PRO A 400 3.96 51.09 -18.63
C PRO A 400 3.87 51.07 -17.09
N VAL A 401 3.62 52.23 -16.52
CA VAL A 401 3.37 52.43 -15.09
C VAL A 401 1.89 52.71 -14.87
N CYS A 402 1.26 51.93 -14.01
CA CYS A 402 -0.09 52.18 -13.52
C CYS A 402 0.03 52.69 -12.07
N THR A 403 -0.51 53.88 -11.78
CA THR A 403 -0.44 54.56 -10.47
C THR A 403 -1.16 53.79 -9.36
N LYS A 404 -2.13 52.96 -9.75
CA LYS A 404 -2.73 51.91 -8.92
C LYS A 404 -2.46 50.56 -9.57
N PRO A 405 -2.13 49.50 -8.80
CA PRO A 405 -1.94 48.16 -9.35
C PRO A 405 -3.24 47.62 -9.98
N CYS A 406 -3.09 46.88 -11.07
CA CYS A 406 -4.18 46.18 -11.75
C CYS A 406 -4.53 44.89 -10.99
N TRP A 407 -5.67 44.86 -10.31
CA TRP A 407 -6.13 43.66 -9.60
C TRP A 407 -6.77 42.68 -10.58
N HIS A 408 -6.18 41.48 -10.70
CA HIS A 408 -6.53 40.46 -11.71
C HIS A 408 -6.42 40.94 -13.17
N GLY A 409 -5.44 41.81 -13.44
CA GLY A 409 -5.07 42.23 -14.79
C GLY A 409 -3.61 42.67 -14.88
N THR A 410 -3.19 43.09 -16.07
CA THR A 410 -1.85 43.62 -16.36
C THR A 410 -1.93 45.05 -16.91
N CYS A 411 -0.91 45.86 -16.64
CA CYS A 411 -0.80 47.23 -17.14
C CYS A 411 -0.31 47.19 -18.60
N THR A 412 -1.14 47.59 -19.56
CA THR A 412 -0.82 47.53 -21.01
C THR A 412 -0.44 48.90 -21.59
N ALA A 413 -0.94 49.97 -21.01
CA ALA A 413 -0.55 51.36 -21.23
C ALA A 413 -0.62 52.11 -19.88
N PRO A 414 -0.10 53.34 -19.76
CA PRO A 414 -0.12 54.08 -18.50
C PRO A 414 -1.54 54.19 -17.94
N ASP A 415 -1.70 53.90 -16.65
CA ASP A 415 -2.99 53.79 -15.93
C ASP A 415 -4.07 52.91 -16.61
N THR A 416 -3.69 52.05 -17.55
CA THR A 416 -4.61 51.23 -18.37
C THR A 416 -4.41 49.75 -18.08
N CYS A 417 -5.40 49.14 -17.42
CA CYS A 417 -5.39 47.72 -17.07
C CYS A 417 -6.15 46.86 -18.10
N HIS A 418 -5.51 45.78 -18.56
CA HIS A 418 -6.16 44.70 -19.30
C HIS A 418 -6.39 43.51 -18.37
N CYS A 419 -7.63 43.05 -18.24
CA CYS A 419 -7.99 41.93 -17.36
C CYS A 419 -7.40 40.59 -17.84
N PHE A 420 -7.13 39.68 -16.91
CA PHE A 420 -6.76 38.31 -17.26
C PHE A 420 -7.97 37.52 -17.81
N SER A 421 -7.71 36.42 -18.51
CA SER A 421 -8.78 35.56 -19.04
C SER A 421 -9.71 35.09 -17.91
N GLY A 422 -11.02 35.12 -18.16
CA GLY A 422 -12.04 34.86 -17.15
C GLY A 422 -12.36 36.03 -16.22
N TYR A 423 -11.75 37.21 -16.40
CA TYR A 423 -12.11 38.44 -15.68
C TYR A 423 -12.56 39.55 -16.64
N LYS A 424 -13.42 40.45 -16.17
CA LYS A 424 -13.94 41.62 -16.90
C LYS A 424 -13.63 42.93 -16.15
N PRO A 425 -13.58 44.10 -16.81
CA PRO A 425 -13.39 45.38 -16.13
C PRO A 425 -14.48 45.65 -15.08
N ASN A 426 -14.08 46.10 -13.89
CA ASN A 426 -15.00 46.53 -12.84
C ASN A 426 -15.63 47.90 -13.23
N ALA A 427 -16.94 48.04 -13.03
CA ALA A 427 -17.70 49.23 -13.47
C ALA A 427 -17.46 50.49 -12.62
N LEU A 428 -16.82 50.38 -11.45
CA LEU A 428 -16.52 51.48 -10.52
C LEU A 428 -15.01 51.79 -10.44
N TYR A 429 -14.16 50.77 -10.65
CA TYR A 429 -12.71 50.86 -10.44
C TYR A 429 -11.95 50.34 -11.66
N ALA A 430 -11.48 51.25 -12.53
CA ALA A 430 -10.75 50.89 -13.76
C ALA A 430 -9.46 50.07 -13.53
N ASN A 431 -8.90 50.08 -12.32
CA ASN A 431 -7.74 49.27 -11.93
C ASN A 431 -8.10 47.91 -11.31
N GLN A 432 -9.37 47.50 -11.35
CA GLN A 432 -9.86 46.22 -10.83
C GLN A 432 -10.58 45.43 -11.93
N CYS A 433 -10.34 44.13 -11.95
CA CYS A 433 -11.04 43.18 -12.81
C CYS A 433 -11.84 42.19 -11.96
N ASP A 434 -13.14 42.10 -12.24
CA ASP A 434 -14.09 41.23 -11.55
C ASP A 434 -14.15 39.86 -12.24
N PRO A 435 -14.25 38.74 -11.50
CA PRO A 435 -14.32 37.40 -12.09
C PRO A 435 -15.63 37.18 -12.86
N VAL A 436 -15.54 36.39 -13.93
CA VAL A 436 -16.68 35.95 -14.74
C VAL A 436 -16.95 34.48 -14.45
N CYS A 437 -18.15 34.19 -13.95
CA CYS A 437 -18.65 32.83 -13.81
C CYS A 437 -19.51 32.48 -15.04
N ASN A 438 -19.26 31.33 -15.67
CA ASN A 438 -19.99 30.89 -16.87
C ASN A 438 -21.48 30.64 -16.63
N PHE A 439 -21.85 30.40 -15.37
CA PHE A 439 -23.21 30.30 -14.89
C PHE A 439 -23.45 31.35 -13.81
N ASP A 440 -24.68 31.85 -13.74
CA ASP A 440 -25.11 32.63 -12.57
C ASP A 440 -25.08 31.74 -11.32
N CYS A 441 -24.40 32.22 -10.28
CA CYS A 441 -24.19 31.51 -9.02
C CYS A 441 -25.51 31.30 -8.25
N GLY A 442 -26.52 32.13 -8.47
CA GLY A 442 -27.80 32.09 -7.76
C GLY A 442 -27.66 32.45 -6.29
N HIS A 443 -27.58 31.44 -5.41
CA HIS A 443 -27.36 31.61 -3.97
C HIS A 443 -25.86 31.66 -3.64
N GLY A 444 -25.17 32.65 -4.20
CA GLY A 444 -23.76 32.90 -3.97
C GLY A 444 -23.19 33.99 -4.87
N ARG A 445 -21.93 34.37 -4.62
CA ARG A 445 -21.18 35.38 -5.39
C ARG A 445 -20.00 34.76 -6.13
N CYS A 446 -19.73 35.18 -7.35
CA CYS A 446 -18.53 34.80 -8.09
C CYS A 446 -17.28 35.35 -7.38
N ILE A 447 -16.29 34.51 -7.08
CA ILE A 447 -15.04 34.90 -6.38
C ILE A 447 -13.77 34.68 -7.20
N ALA A 448 -13.82 33.76 -8.16
CA ALA A 448 -12.80 33.52 -9.18
C ALA A 448 -13.51 33.01 -10.46
N PRO A 449 -12.85 32.98 -11.63
CA PRO A 449 -13.49 32.57 -12.86
C PRO A 449 -14.08 31.16 -12.75
N GLY A 450 -15.39 31.04 -13.00
CA GLY A 450 -16.14 29.79 -12.83
C GLY A 450 -16.29 29.27 -11.39
N LEU A 451 -15.94 30.05 -10.35
CA LEU A 451 -16.03 29.63 -8.94
C LEU A 451 -16.93 30.56 -8.10
N CYS A 452 -18.01 29.98 -7.57
CA CYS A 452 -18.97 30.66 -6.71
C CYS A 452 -18.71 30.40 -5.21
N ASN A 453 -18.65 31.46 -4.42
CA ASN A 453 -18.77 31.38 -2.96
C ASN A 453 -20.26 31.40 -2.60
N CYS A 454 -20.78 30.26 -2.15
CA CYS A 454 -22.19 30.07 -1.84
C CYS A 454 -22.64 30.72 -0.53
N ASP A 455 -23.92 31.05 -0.46
CA ASP A 455 -24.59 31.55 0.74
C ASP A 455 -24.81 30.44 1.78
N PRO A 456 -25.00 30.78 3.08
CA PRO A 456 -25.24 29.78 4.13
C PRO A 456 -26.38 28.80 3.79
N GLY A 457 -26.13 27.51 4.00
CA GLY A 457 -27.06 26.44 3.64
C GLY A 457 -27.00 25.99 2.17
N HIS A 458 -26.06 26.51 1.37
CA HIS A 458 -25.76 26.05 0.01
C HIS A 458 -24.29 25.63 -0.12
N GLN A 459 -23.99 24.75 -1.07
CA GLN A 459 -22.63 24.30 -1.40
C GLN A 459 -22.41 24.34 -2.92
N TYR A 460 -21.16 24.55 -3.33
CA TYR A 460 -20.77 24.59 -4.74
C TYR A 460 -20.81 23.18 -5.36
N PHE A 461 -21.64 22.98 -6.38
CA PHE A 461 -21.77 21.71 -7.08
C PHE A 461 -21.01 21.75 -8.41
N TRP A 462 -19.89 21.02 -8.46
CA TRP A 462 -18.89 21.10 -9.53
C TRP A 462 -19.40 20.63 -10.91
N MET A 463 -20.46 19.83 -10.99
CA MET A 463 -21.06 19.40 -12.27
C MET A 463 -22.01 20.45 -12.89
N THR A 464 -22.62 21.33 -12.09
CA THR A 464 -23.53 22.39 -12.59
C THR A 464 -22.92 23.79 -12.54
N GLY A 465 -21.81 23.96 -11.81
CA GLY A 465 -21.14 25.23 -11.60
C GLY A 465 -21.93 26.21 -10.72
N LYS A 466 -22.87 25.72 -9.92
CA LYS A 466 -23.84 26.51 -9.15
C LYS A 466 -23.84 26.19 -7.66
N CYS A 467 -24.49 27.05 -6.89
CA CYS A 467 -24.71 26.86 -5.45
C CYS A 467 -26.06 26.14 -5.21
N GLU A 468 -25.99 24.91 -4.72
CA GLU A 468 -27.15 24.04 -4.49
C GLU A 468 -27.37 23.78 -2.98
N PRO A 469 -28.60 23.54 -2.49
CA PRO A 469 -28.87 23.40 -1.06
C PRO A 469 -28.11 22.24 -0.41
N HIS A 470 -27.45 22.50 0.73
CA HIS A 470 -26.65 21.53 1.45
C HIS A 470 -27.16 21.30 2.88
N CYS A 471 -27.55 20.05 3.17
CA CYS A 471 -28.00 19.60 4.48
C CYS A 471 -26.88 18.80 5.17
N SER A 472 -26.55 19.14 6.41
CA SER A 472 -25.46 18.52 7.19
C SER A 472 -25.70 17.05 7.57
N GLN A 473 -26.91 16.54 7.36
CA GLN A 473 -27.27 15.14 7.45
C GLN A 473 -28.11 14.77 6.24
N LYS A 474 -27.97 13.53 5.75
CA LYS A 474 -28.76 13.02 4.63
C LYS A 474 -30.25 13.02 5.01
N CYS A 475 -31.05 13.71 4.19
CA CYS A 475 -32.50 13.69 4.27
C CYS A 475 -33.01 12.30 3.84
N VAL A 476 -33.85 11.67 4.68
CA VAL A 476 -34.49 10.37 4.42
C VAL A 476 -35.98 10.60 4.23
N ASN A 477 -36.53 10.11 3.11
CA ASN A 477 -37.89 10.38 2.64
C ASN A 477 -38.23 11.89 2.60
N SER A 478 -37.21 12.69 2.29
CA SER A 478 -37.24 14.15 2.26
C SER A 478 -36.20 14.68 1.27
N MET A 479 -36.48 15.86 0.69
CA MET A 479 -35.53 16.65 -0.09
C MET A 479 -34.83 17.68 0.79
N CYS A 480 -33.60 18.07 0.45
CA CYS A 480 -32.92 19.18 1.11
C CYS A 480 -33.42 20.51 0.53
N ALA A 481 -34.04 21.36 1.35
CA ALA A 481 -34.52 22.68 0.97
C ALA A 481 -33.52 23.78 1.37
N ALA A 482 -33.68 24.98 0.78
CA ALA A 482 -32.87 26.15 1.08
C ALA A 482 -32.85 26.45 2.59
N GLY A 483 -31.67 26.79 3.12
CA GLY A 483 -31.43 26.93 4.56
C GLY A 483 -31.05 25.62 5.28
N GLY A 484 -30.84 24.52 4.56
CA GLY A 484 -30.33 23.26 5.12
C GLY A 484 -31.36 22.46 5.91
N VAL A 485 -32.64 22.59 5.58
CA VAL A 485 -33.77 21.90 6.24
C VAL A 485 -34.31 20.79 5.33
N CYS A 486 -34.50 19.59 5.87
CA CYS A 486 -35.13 18.50 5.13
C CYS A 486 -36.66 18.69 5.07
N GLN A 487 -37.22 18.78 3.86
CA GLN A 487 -38.65 18.85 3.60
C GLN A 487 -39.16 17.45 3.20
N CYS A 488 -40.12 16.90 3.95
CA CYS A 488 -40.69 15.58 3.68
C CYS A 488 -41.38 15.51 2.32
N TYR A 489 -41.33 14.35 1.68
CA TYR A 489 -42.15 14.05 0.51
C TYR A 489 -43.63 13.92 0.90
N GLU A 490 -44.52 14.05 -0.10
CA GLU A 490 -45.97 13.92 0.12
C GLU A 490 -46.31 12.52 0.68
N GLY A 491 -47.22 12.49 1.66
CA GLY A 491 -47.54 11.26 2.40
C GLY A 491 -46.55 10.87 3.49
N TYR A 492 -45.46 11.61 3.70
CA TYR A 492 -44.52 11.41 4.81
C TYR A 492 -44.59 12.57 5.82
N ARG A 493 -44.31 12.29 7.10
CA ARG A 493 -44.24 13.30 8.18
C ARG A 493 -42.90 13.24 8.90
N MET A 494 -42.39 14.40 9.34
CA MET A 494 -41.11 14.46 10.07
C MET A 494 -41.23 13.70 11.40
N ARG A 495 -40.24 12.87 11.72
CA ARG A 495 -40.22 12.09 12.96
C ARG A 495 -39.99 13.01 14.16
N GLU A 496 -40.74 12.80 15.25
CA GLU A 496 -40.56 13.58 16.48
C GLU A 496 -39.12 13.46 17.00
N GLY A 497 -38.51 14.60 17.29
CA GLY A 497 -37.10 14.71 17.72
C GLY A 497 -36.04 14.59 16.62
N ILE A 498 -36.38 14.18 15.38
CA ILE A 498 -35.39 13.93 14.31
C ILE A 498 -35.72 14.71 13.03
N LYS A 499 -34.91 15.74 12.74
CA LYS A 499 -35.17 16.72 11.66
C LYS A 499 -34.81 16.26 10.23
N ASN A 500 -34.19 15.09 10.06
CA ASN A 500 -33.74 14.59 8.77
C ASN A 500 -34.37 13.25 8.34
N ILE A 501 -35.35 12.73 9.10
CA ILE A 501 -36.05 11.48 8.80
C ILE A 501 -37.55 11.76 8.77
N CYS A 502 -38.21 11.38 7.66
CA CYS A 502 -39.67 11.40 7.55
C CYS A 502 -40.24 9.98 7.50
N ASP A 503 -41.21 9.71 8.38
CA ASP A 503 -41.92 8.44 8.47
C ASP A 503 -43.17 8.46 7.57
N PRO A 504 -43.50 7.32 6.90
CA PRO A 504 -44.68 7.23 6.06
C PRO A 504 -45.97 7.36 6.87
N VAL A 505 -47.00 7.97 6.28
CA VAL A 505 -48.33 8.12 6.87
C VAL A 505 -49.30 7.17 6.18
N CYS A 506 -49.74 6.15 6.91
CA CYS A 506 -50.87 5.31 6.54
C CYS A 506 -52.16 5.90 7.15
N GLN A 507 -53.15 6.24 6.32
CA GLN A 507 -54.43 6.82 6.77
C GLN A 507 -55.24 5.85 7.62
N LEU A 508 -55.16 4.54 7.32
CA LEU A 508 -55.66 3.46 8.16
C LEU A 508 -54.49 2.89 8.97
N PRO A 509 -54.69 2.55 10.27
CA PRO A 509 -53.67 1.89 11.05
C PRO A 509 -53.38 0.48 10.50
N CYS A 510 -52.10 0.18 10.35
CA CYS A 510 -51.59 -1.15 10.01
C CYS A 510 -51.77 -2.10 11.21
N ILE A 511 -52.56 -3.16 11.05
CA ILE A 511 -52.84 -4.17 12.07
C ILE A 511 -52.02 -5.43 11.75
N ASN A 512 -51.24 -5.91 12.73
CA ASN A 512 -50.24 -6.97 12.58
C ASN A 512 -49.22 -6.70 11.45
N SER A 513 -48.96 -5.42 11.21
CA SER A 513 -48.18 -4.90 10.08
C SER A 513 -47.56 -3.54 10.43
N LYS A 514 -46.53 -3.14 9.69
CA LYS A 514 -45.84 -1.84 9.80
C LYS A 514 -46.15 -0.98 8.57
N CYS A 515 -46.35 0.32 8.74
CA CYS A 515 -46.43 1.25 7.60
C CYS A 515 -45.02 1.42 7.02
N VAL A 516 -44.85 1.15 5.71
CA VAL A 516 -43.54 1.18 5.03
C VAL A 516 -43.46 2.25 3.95
N GLU A 517 -44.58 2.55 3.31
CA GLU A 517 -44.78 3.66 2.37
C GLU A 517 -46.16 4.30 2.66
N PRO A 518 -46.48 5.49 2.14
CA PRO A 518 -47.76 6.14 2.41
C PRO A 518 -48.96 5.28 1.98
N ASN A 519 -49.75 4.86 2.97
CA ASN A 519 -50.86 3.89 2.84
C ASN A 519 -50.49 2.44 2.49
N THR A 520 -49.21 2.08 2.49
CA THR A 520 -48.73 0.69 2.30
C THR A 520 -48.27 0.09 3.63
N CYS A 521 -48.93 -0.99 4.05
CA CYS A 521 -48.53 -1.78 5.22
C CYS A 521 -47.81 -3.07 4.77
N GLU A 522 -46.75 -3.46 5.49
CA GLU A 522 -46.06 -4.75 5.33
C GLU A 522 -46.33 -5.62 6.57
N CYS A 523 -46.78 -6.86 6.37
CA CYS A 523 -47.06 -7.81 7.47
C CYS A 523 -45.83 -8.11 8.33
N TRP A 524 -46.07 -8.43 9.61
CA TRP A 524 -45.04 -8.96 10.49
C TRP A 524 -44.74 -10.44 10.18
N GLU A 525 -43.55 -10.91 10.57
CA GLU A 525 -43.14 -12.29 10.36
C GLU A 525 -44.14 -13.27 11.01
N GLY A 526 -44.53 -14.31 10.26
CA GLY A 526 -45.56 -15.27 10.68
C GLY A 526 -47.01 -14.81 10.44
N TYR A 527 -47.23 -13.62 9.88
CA TYR A 527 -48.53 -13.17 9.38
C TYR A 527 -48.54 -13.15 7.84
N GLU A 528 -49.73 -13.15 7.23
CA GLU A 528 -49.90 -13.03 5.78
C GLU A 528 -51.02 -12.06 5.40
N ASP A 529 -50.91 -11.48 4.21
CA ASP A 529 -51.80 -10.43 3.68
C ASP A 529 -53.24 -10.92 3.51
N THR A 530 -54.20 -10.00 3.71
CA THR A 530 -55.61 -10.24 3.41
C THR A 530 -56.10 -9.39 2.24
N LYS A 531 -57.37 -9.54 1.86
CA LYS A 531 -58.07 -8.62 0.94
C LYS A 531 -58.19 -7.18 1.49
N ARG A 532 -57.71 -6.88 2.69
CA ARG A 532 -57.60 -5.53 3.28
C ARG A 532 -56.12 -5.24 3.52
N SER A 533 -55.57 -4.27 2.80
CA SER A 533 -54.14 -3.90 2.87
C SER A 533 -53.66 -3.40 4.24
N ASN A 534 -54.57 -3.07 5.17
CA ASN A 534 -54.21 -2.65 6.53
C ASN A 534 -54.34 -3.76 7.58
N LEU A 535 -54.61 -5.01 7.19
CA LEU A 535 -54.84 -6.12 8.11
C LEU A 535 -54.16 -7.41 7.64
N CYS A 536 -53.21 -7.90 8.44
CA CYS A 536 -52.60 -9.22 8.26
C CYS A 536 -53.13 -10.22 9.28
N ILE A 537 -53.28 -11.47 8.87
CA ILE A 537 -53.76 -12.59 9.70
C ILE A 537 -52.64 -13.55 10.06
N ALA A 538 -52.74 -14.20 11.22
CA ALA A 538 -51.73 -15.13 11.70
C ALA A 538 -51.70 -16.41 10.85
N ARG A 539 -50.51 -16.86 10.49
CA ARG A 539 -50.28 -18.06 9.66
C ARG A 539 -49.94 -19.26 10.54
N CYS A 540 -50.66 -20.37 10.36
CA CYS A 540 -50.31 -21.66 10.95
C CYS A 540 -49.83 -22.62 9.85
N ARG A 541 -48.64 -23.21 10.02
CA ARG A 541 -48.10 -24.26 9.15
C ARG A 541 -47.60 -25.45 9.99
N PRO A 542 -48.21 -26.65 9.88
CA PRO A 542 -49.43 -26.96 9.11
C PRO A 542 -50.68 -26.24 9.64
N LEU A 543 -51.77 -26.34 8.87
CA LEU A 543 -53.09 -25.81 9.25
C LEU A 543 -53.65 -26.53 10.48
N CYS A 544 -54.54 -25.87 11.22
CA CYS A 544 -55.23 -26.44 12.37
C CYS A 544 -56.30 -27.45 11.93
N GLU A 545 -56.16 -28.71 12.34
CA GLU A 545 -57.22 -29.73 12.24
C GLU A 545 -58.18 -29.56 13.43
N ASN A 546 -59.47 -29.32 13.16
CA ASN A 546 -60.53 -29.07 14.16
C ASN A 546 -60.23 -27.87 15.11
N GLY A 547 -59.79 -26.75 14.53
CA GLY A 547 -59.59 -25.49 15.24
C GLY A 547 -59.21 -24.32 14.31
N ARG A 548 -59.01 -23.14 14.89
CA ARG A 548 -58.63 -21.91 14.18
C ARG A 548 -57.23 -21.40 14.57
N CYS A 549 -56.52 -20.78 13.64
CA CYS A 549 -55.24 -20.13 13.92
C CYS A 549 -55.47 -18.78 14.62
N VAL A 550 -54.83 -18.54 15.78
CA VAL A 550 -55.00 -17.30 16.58
C VAL A 550 -53.71 -16.48 16.70
N ALA A 551 -52.56 -17.14 16.60
CA ALA A 551 -51.24 -16.52 16.51
C ALA A 551 -50.33 -17.44 15.66
N PRO A 552 -49.16 -16.98 15.17
CA PRO A 552 -48.34 -17.78 14.25
C PRO A 552 -48.01 -19.17 14.82
N ASN A 553 -48.41 -20.23 14.11
CA ASN A 553 -48.34 -21.64 14.53
C ASN A 553 -49.04 -22.00 15.86
N MET A 554 -50.03 -21.20 16.30
CA MET A 554 -50.84 -21.45 17.50
C MET A 554 -52.32 -21.61 17.14
N CYS A 555 -52.85 -22.81 17.41
CA CYS A 555 -54.24 -23.18 17.15
C CYS A 555 -55.10 -23.10 18.43
N GLU A 556 -56.32 -22.61 18.29
CA GLU A 556 -57.40 -22.71 19.28
C GLU A 556 -58.38 -23.78 18.78
N CYS A 557 -58.59 -24.85 19.55
CA CYS A 557 -59.43 -25.98 19.15
C CYS A 557 -60.93 -25.66 19.21
N ASP A 558 -61.70 -26.28 18.32
CA ASP A 558 -63.16 -26.19 18.32
C ASP A 558 -63.78 -26.94 19.52
N SER A 559 -65.01 -26.57 19.88
CA SER A 559 -65.70 -27.08 21.06
C SER A 559 -65.84 -28.60 21.05
N GLY A 560 -65.30 -29.28 22.08
CA GLY A 560 -65.26 -30.73 22.17
C GLY A 560 -63.93 -31.37 21.75
N PHE A 561 -63.00 -30.58 21.21
CA PHE A 561 -61.65 -31.02 20.85
C PHE A 561 -60.58 -30.35 21.71
N LYS A 562 -59.42 -31.00 21.89
CA LYS A 562 -58.26 -30.46 22.62
C LYS A 562 -56.94 -30.89 21.99
N VAL A 563 -55.90 -30.07 22.17
CA VAL A 563 -54.50 -30.48 21.90
C VAL A 563 -54.07 -31.45 22.99
N THR A 564 -53.90 -32.72 22.64
CA THR A 564 -53.40 -33.78 23.53
C THR A 564 -51.88 -33.89 23.56
N ASN A 565 -51.20 -33.38 22.52
CA ASN A 565 -49.76 -33.46 22.35
C ASN A 565 -49.17 -32.10 21.94
N ALA A 566 -48.34 -31.50 22.80
CA ALA A 566 -47.71 -30.21 22.56
C ALA A 566 -46.79 -30.19 21.30
N SER A 567 -46.22 -31.34 20.92
CA SER A 567 -45.42 -31.49 19.69
C SER A 567 -46.26 -31.55 18.42
N ALA A 568 -47.59 -31.64 18.54
CA ALA A 568 -48.56 -31.69 17.45
C ALA A 568 -49.70 -30.69 17.69
N SER A 569 -49.36 -29.45 18.08
CA SER A 569 -50.29 -28.36 18.42
C SER A 569 -51.35 -28.01 17.37
N HIS A 570 -51.17 -28.49 16.14
CA HIS A 570 -52.10 -28.34 15.02
C HIS A 570 -53.20 -29.41 14.97
N ARG A 571 -53.13 -30.46 15.81
CA ARG A 571 -54.08 -31.59 15.78
C ARG A 571 -54.97 -31.57 17.01
N CYS A 572 -56.18 -31.03 16.88
CA CYS A 572 -57.18 -31.06 17.94
C CYS A 572 -57.94 -32.40 17.90
N GLN A 573 -57.76 -33.23 18.93
CA GLN A 573 -58.38 -34.55 19.05
C GLN A 573 -59.72 -34.48 19.82
N PRO A 574 -60.72 -35.31 19.45
CA PRO A 574 -62.03 -35.31 20.11
C PRO A 574 -61.90 -35.76 21.58
N THR A 575 -62.71 -35.15 22.44
CA THR A 575 -62.79 -35.48 23.87
C THR A 575 -64.16 -36.07 24.20
N CYS A 576 -64.20 -37.32 24.66
CA CYS A 576 -65.38 -37.94 25.22
C CYS A 576 -65.45 -37.67 26.74
N GLN A 577 -66.63 -37.31 27.26
CA GLN A 577 -66.85 -37.06 28.70
C GLN A 577 -66.81 -38.34 29.54
N GLN A 578 -67.22 -39.47 28.96
CA GLN A 578 -67.06 -40.81 29.51
C GLN A 578 -65.93 -41.52 28.77
N THR A 579 -65.17 -42.36 29.49
CA THR A 579 -64.07 -43.13 28.91
C THR A 579 -64.60 -44.29 28.09
N CYS A 580 -64.24 -44.33 26.81
CA CYS A 580 -64.49 -45.48 25.94
C CYS A 580 -63.65 -46.69 26.42
N ILE A 581 -64.29 -47.85 26.60
CA ILE A 581 -63.70 -49.11 27.07
C ILE A 581 -63.86 -50.14 25.94
N ASN A 582 -62.73 -50.72 25.48
CA ASN A 582 -62.66 -51.53 24.26
C ASN A 582 -63.20 -50.80 23.01
N ALA A 583 -63.09 -49.47 23.01
CA ALA A 583 -63.62 -48.56 22.01
C ALA A 583 -62.76 -47.29 21.89
N GLU A 584 -62.74 -46.64 20.72
CA GLU A 584 -62.04 -45.38 20.46
C GLU A 584 -63.02 -44.20 20.38
N CYS A 585 -62.65 -43.03 20.90
CA CYS A 585 -63.46 -41.81 20.82
C CYS A 585 -63.28 -41.18 19.42
N ARG A 586 -64.23 -41.44 18.49
CA ARG A 586 -64.18 -40.94 17.10
C ARG A 586 -64.62 -39.49 16.95
N GLN A 587 -65.60 -39.07 17.74
CA GLN A 587 -66.14 -37.71 17.76
C GLN A 587 -66.44 -37.32 19.23
N PRO A 588 -66.63 -36.04 19.57
CA PRO A 588 -66.90 -35.64 20.95
C PRO A 588 -68.14 -36.37 21.51
N ASN A 589 -67.93 -37.17 22.56
CA ASN A 589 -68.92 -38.07 23.19
C ASN A 589 -69.45 -39.23 22.33
N LEU A 590 -68.75 -39.62 21.25
CA LEU A 590 -69.07 -40.81 20.45
C LEU A 590 -67.90 -41.81 20.48
N CYS A 591 -68.11 -42.92 21.17
CA CYS A 591 -67.23 -44.09 21.11
C CYS A 591 -67.60 -44.98 19.90
N GLU A 592 -66.61 -45.67 19.34
CA GLU A 592 -66.76 -46.74 18.35
C GLU A 592 -65.98 -47.97 18.84
N CYS A 593 -66.60 -49.16 18.88
CA CYS A 593 -65.91 -50.38 19.33
C CYS A 593 -64.69 -50.70 18.48
N LEU A 594 -63.66 -51.28 19.10
CA LEU A 594 -62.52 -51.84 18.38
C LEU A 594 -62.92 -53.10 17.61
N ASP A 595 -62.20 -53.41 16.53
CA ASP A 595 -62.49 -54.57 15.68
C ASP A 595 -62.56 -55.88 16.49
N GLY A 596 -63.61 -56.67 16.24
CA GLY A 596 -63.89 -57.90 17.00
C GLY A 596 -64.64 -57.69 18.33
N TYR A 597 -64.97 -56.45 18.71
CA TYR A 597 -65.82 -56.12 19.85
C TYR A 597 -67.16 -55.53 19.40
N ARG A 598 -68.20 -55.66 20.22
CA ARG A 598 -69.52 -55.02 20.03
C ARG A 598 -69.99 -54.39 21.34
N PHE A 599 -70.85 -53.37 21.27
CA PHE A 599 -71.36 -52.72 22.49
C PHE A 599 -72.07 -53.72 23.41
N LEU A 600 -71.79 -53.62 24.71
CA LEU A 600 -72.60 -54.27 25.74
C LEU A 600 -74.06 -53.80 25.63
N ASN A 601 -75.00 -54.71 25.87
CA ASN A 601 -76.42 -54.42 25.67
C ASN A 601 -76.91 -53.30 26.60
N GLY A 602 -77.19 -52.12 26.04
CA GLY A 602 -77.54 -50.90 26.79
C GLY A 602 -76.37 -49.95 27.09
N SER A 603 -75.14 -50.26 26.68
CA SER A 603 -73.97 -49.37 26.76
C SER A 603 -73.70 -48.68 25.41
N SER A 604 -73.20 -47.44 25.47
CA SER A 604 -72.67 -46.70 24.31
C SER A 604 -71.19 -46.34 24.46
N VAL A 605 -70.52 -46.89 25.48
CA VAL A 605 -69.12 -46.57 25.82
C VAL A 605 -68.26 -47.80 26.11
N GLU A 606 -68.85 -48.98 26.30
CA GLU A 606 -68.15 -50.22 26.68
C GLU A 606 -68.55 -51.38 25.77
N CYS A 607 -67.55 -52.10 25.25
CA CYS A 607 -67.75 -53.17 24.29
C CYS A 607 -67.25 -54.54 24.80
N GLU A 608 -68.07 -55.57 24.61
CA GLU A 608 -67.72 -56.98 24.85
C GLU A 608 -67.02 -57.61 23.63
N PRO A 609 -66.08 -58.56 23.84
CA PRO A 609 -65.47 -59.30 22.75
C PRO A 609 -66.48 -60.26 22.09
N VAL A 610 -66.35 -60.43 20.77
CA VAL A 610 -67.15 -61.39 20.01
C VAL A 610 -66.31 -62.63 19.70
N CYS A 611 -66.81 -63.80 20.09
CA CYS A 611 -66.34 -65.08 19.58
C CYS A 611 -67.34 -65.56 18.52
N GLU A 612 -66.86 -65.86 17.32
CA GLU A 612 -67.66 -66.34 16.18
C GLU A 612 -68.24 -67.73 16.41
N GLN A 613 -67.60 -68.51 17.30
CA GLN A 613 -68.07 -69.81 17.76
C GLN A 613 -68.18 -69.83 19.29
N SER A 614 -69.09 -70.66 19.81
CA SER A 614 -69.27 -70.82 21.25
C SER A 614 -68.08 -71.56 21.85
N CYS A 615 -67.53 -71.03 22.94
CA CYS A 615 -66.43 -71.64 23.69
C CYS A 615 -66.76 -73.00 24.34
N GLY A 616 -68.02 -73.45 24.29
CA GLY A 616 -68.49 -74.66 24.95
C GLY A 616 -68.43 -74.49 26.47
N HIS A 617 -67.55 -75.25 27.13
CA HIS A 617 -67.27 -75.15 28.56
C HIS A 617 -66.22 -74.06 28.86
N GLY A 618 -66.56 -72.81 28.51
CA GLY A 618 -65.68 -71.66 28.66
C GLY A 618 -66.34 -70.32 28.33
N VAL A 619 -65.65 -69.23 28.65
CA VAL A 619 -66.13 -67.85 28.46
C VAL A 619 -65.26 -67.13 27.42
N CYS A 620 -65.87 -66.36 26.53
CA CYS A 620 -65.16 -65.49 25.59
C CYS A 620 -64.53 -64.31 26.35
N VAL A 621 -63.20 -64.20 26.31
CA VAL A 621 -62.40 -63.20 27.05
C VAL A 621 -61.62 -62.23 26.14
N GLY A 622 -61.65 -62.48 24.84
CA GLY A 622 -61.15 -61.61 23.78
C GLY A 622 -61.73 -62.06 22.43
N PRO A 623 -61.61 -61.29 21.35
CA PRO A 623 -62.17 -61.67 20.06
C PRO A 623 -61.64 -63.04 19.61
N ASN A 624 -62.55 -64.00 19.39
CA ASN A 624 -62.24 -65.40 19.12
C ASN A 624 -61.27 -66.08 20.14
N MET A 625 -61.24 -65.62 21.39
CA MET A 625 -60.37 -66.15 22.45
C MET A 625 -61.19 -66.59 23.67
N CYS A 626 -61.19 -67.90 23.91
CA CYS A 626 -61.92 -68.54 25.01
C CYS A 626 -61.03 -68.78 26.24
N ASN A 627 -61.65 -68.79 27.42
CA ASN A 627 -61.05 -69.23 28.69
C ASN A 627 -61.89 -70.37 29.28
N CYS A 628 -61.29 -71.55 29.44
CA CYS A 628 -62.02 -72.78 29.77
C CYS A 628 -62.33 -72.95 31.26
N GLU A 629 -63.42 -73.66 31.55
CA GLU A 629 -63.81 -74.06 32.90
C GLU A 629 -62.93 -75.19 33.46
N SER A 630 -62.87 -75.30 34.79
CA SER A 630 -61.98 -76.23 35.48
C SER A 630 -62.30 -77.70 35.14
N GLY A 631 -61.39 -78.37 34.44
CA GLY A 631 -61.54 -79.76 33.97
C GLY A 631 -61.50 -79.90 32.45
N TYR A 632 -61.67 -78.78 31.73
CA TYR A 632 -61.55 -78.69 30.29
C TYR A 632 -60.22 -78.03 29.90
N ILE A 633 -59.68 -78.40 28.74
CA ILE A 633 -58.52 -77.76 28.12
C ILE A 633 -58.91 -77.09 26.81
N LEU A 634 -58.20 -76.02 26.47
CA LEU A 634 -58.40 -75.30 25.22
C LEU A 634 -57.72 -76.07 24.08
N GLN A 635 -58.50 -76.50 23.10
CA GLN A 635 -58.03 -77.18 21.90
C GLN A 635 -58.60 -76.47 20.67
N MET A 636 -57.82 -76.37 19.59
CA MET A 636 -58.38 -75.89 18.32
C MET A 636 -59.30 -76.96 17.74
N ASP A 637 -60.51 -76.56 17.37
CA ASP A 637 -61.43 -77.36 16.60
C ASP A 637 -60.79 -77.66 15.22
N PRO A 638 -60.69 -78.94 14.79
CA PRO A 638 -59.98 -79.30 13.57
C PRO A 638 -60.75 -78.96 12.29
N ASP A 639 -62.07 -78.78 12.35
CA ASP A 639 -62.92 -78.45 11.20
C ASP A 639 -63.07 -76.94 11.03
N THR A 640 -63.01 -76.17 12.13
CA THR A 640 -63.28 -74.71 12.11
C THR A 640 -62.06 -73.84 12.42
N GLY A 641 -61.02 -74.36 13.06
CA GLY A 641 -59.81 -73.63 13.44
C GLY A 641 -59.96 -72.70 14.66
N PHE A 642 -61.13 -72.65 15.29
CA PHE A 642 -61.40 -71.83 16.48
C PHE A 642 -61.11 -72.58 17.80
N PRO A 643 -60.75 -71.88 18.88
CA PRO A 643 -60.47 -72.53 20.17
C PRO A 643 -61.76 -72.94 20.89
N SER A 644 -61.88 -74.21 21.24
CA SER A 644 -62.99 -74.80 21.98
C SER A 644 -62.50 -75.55 23.23
N CYS A 645 -63.34 -75.64 24.25
CA CYS A 645 -62.98 -76.23 25.55
C CYS A 645 -63.44 -77.69 25.66
N VAL A 646 -62.48 -78.63 25.64
CA VAL A 646 -62.71 -80.08 25.55
C VAL A 646 -62.18 -80.85 26.77
N GLY A 647 -62.75 -82.03 27.06
CA GLY A 647 -62.41 -82.83 28.24
C GLY A 647 -60.99 -83.40 28.22
N PHE A 648 -60.26 -83.30 29.34
CA PHE A 648 -58.85 -83.70 29.42
C PHE A 648 -58.62 -85.20 29.67
N CYS A 649 -58.13 -85.91 28.65
CA CYS A 649 -57.59 -87.27 28.79
C CYS A 649 -56.10 -87.29 29.18
N ASN A 650 -55.70 -88.29 29.97
CA ASN A 650 -54.30 -88.69 30.14
C ASN A 650 -54.16 -90.20 30.41
N GLU A 651 -52.94 -90.72 30.43
CA GLU A 651 -52.64 -92.16 30.58
C GLU A 651 -53.11 -92.80 31.89
N TRP A 652 -53.50 -92.00 32.89
CA TRP A 652 -53.99 -92.45 34.20
C TRP A 652 -55.51 -92.31 34.36
N ASN A 653 -56.20 -91.79 33.34
CA ASN A 653 -57.63 -91.49 33.38
C ASN A 653 -58.42 -92.19 32.25
N CYS A 654 -57.83 -92.35 31.06
CA CYS A 654 -58.50 -93.02 29.95
C CYS A 654 -57.51 -93.61 28.93
N ARG A 655 -56.61 -94.49 29.36
CA ARG A 655 -55.68 -95.15 28.42
C ARG A 655 -56.45 -96.18 27.58
N GLY A 656 -56.50 -95.94 26.27
CA GLY A 656 -57.19 -96.80 25.29
C GLY A 656 -58.66 -96.48 25.04
N GLY A 657 -59.15 -95.32 25.49
CA GLY A 657 -60.51 -94.82 25.21
C GLY A 657 -60.52 -93.32 24.95
N SER A 658 -61.72 -92.72 24.92
CA SER A 658 -61.94 -91.28 24.74
C SER A 658 -62.71 -90.68 25.92
N CYS A 659 -62.38 -89.46 26.34
CA CYS A 659 -63.01 -88.80 27.49
C CYS A 659 -64.05 -87.77 27.04
N VAL A 660 -65.18 -87.70 27.75
CA VAL A 660 -66.17 -86.62 27.60
C VAL A 660 -65.94 -85.52 28.64
N SER A 661 -65.41 -85.90 29.80
CA SER A 661 -65.00 -85.00 30.89
C SER A 661 -63.70 -85.49 31.53
N SER A 662 -63.11 -84.70 32.44
CA SER A 662 -61.92 -85.12 33.19
C SER A 662 -62.14 -86.27 34.18
N THR A 663 -63.35 -86.82 34.30
CA THR A 663 -63.68 -87.98 35.16
C THR A 663 -64.40 -89.13 34.45
N GLU A 664 -64.67 -89.02 33.15
CA GLU A 664 -65.50 -89.99 32.42
C GLU A 664 -64.83 -90.47 31.13
N CYS A 665 -64.50 -91.77 31.12
CA CYS A 665 -63.78 -92.46 30.05
C CYS A 665 -64.69 -93.46 29.33
N VAL A 666 -64.79 -93.35 28.01
CA VAL A 666 -65.54 -94.25 27.13
C VAL A 666 -64.56 -95.22 26.47
N CYS A 667 -64.68 -96.51 26.76
CA CYS A 667 -63.88 -97.58 26.15
C CYS A 667 -64.52 -98.09 24.84
N PRO A 668 -63.70 -98.62 23.90
CA PRO A 668 -64.19 -99.37 22.75
C PRO A 668 -64.97 -100.63 23.14
N GLU A 669 -65.83 -101.12 22.25
CA GLU A 669 -66.64 -102.32 22.50
C GLU A 669 -65.79 -103.56 22.86
N ALA A 670 -66.35 -104.41 23.72
CA ALA A 670 -65.72 -105.58 24.34
C ALA A 670 -64.51 -105.30 25.28
N TRP A 671 -64.21 -104.04 25.62
CA TRP A 671 -63.22 -103.68 26.65
C TRP A 671 -63.90 -103.02 27.86
N LEU A 672 -63.54 -103.45 29.07
CA LEU A 672 -64.08 -102.88 30.31
C LEU A 672 -63.12 -101.84 30.90
N TYR A 673 -63.66 -100.70 31.34
CA TYR A 673 -62.87 -99.65 32.00
C TYR A 673 -62.46 -100.08 33.41
N ASN A 674 -61.15 -100.27 33.63
CA ASN A 674 -60.62 -100.62 34.93
C ASN A 674 -60.29 -99.33 35.71
N ALA A 675 -61.26 -98.86 36.50
CA ALA A 675 -61.15 -97.64 37.31
C ALA A 675 -60.00 -97.62 38.33
N LEU A 676 -59.40 -98.78 38.66
CA LEU A 676 -58.21 -98.89 39.52
C LEU A 676 -56.88 -98.80 38.74
N ARG A 677 -56.91 -98.83 37.41
CA ARG A 677 -55.74 -98.71 36.52
C ARG A 677 -55.83 -97.55 35.52
N GLY A 678 -56.95 -96.83 35.44
CA GLY A 678 -57.11 -95.67 34.55
C GLY A 678 -57.17 -96.02 33.06
N MET A 679 -57.52 -97.27 32.73
CA MET A 679 -57.39 -97.81 31.38
C MET A 679 -58.42 -98.90 31.09
N CYS A 680 -58.76 -99.05 29.80
CA CYS A 680 -59.55 -100.16 29.29
C CYS A 680 -58.71 -101.45 29.30
N LEU A 681 -59.26 -102.58 29.75
CA LEU A 681 -58.54 -103.86 29.82
C LEU A 681 -59.42 -105.08 29.47
N PRO A 682 -58.83 -106.14 28.88
CA PRO A 682 -59.41 -107.49 28.84
C PRO A 682 -59.20 -108.21 30.19
N ASP A 683 -59.99 -109.26 30.43
CA ASP A 683 -60.21 -109.83 31.77
C ASP A 683 -59.58 -111.24 31.95
N ASP A 684 -58.44 -111.30 32.66
CA ASP A 684 -58.20 -112.24 33.79
C ASP A 684 -56.85 -111.95 34.52
N LEU A 685 -56.69 -112.53 35.71
CA LEU A 685 -55.47 -112.87 36.48
C LEU A 685 -54.64 -111.76 37.16
N SER A 686 -54.74 -111.76 38.49
CA SER A 686 -53.97 -111.03 39.52
C SER A 686 -52.58 -111.65 39.82
N LYS A 687 -51.66 -111.16 40.69
CA LYS A 687 -51.81 -110.57 42.05
C LYS A 687 -50.46 -110.04 42.63
N GLU A 688 -50.47 -108.91 43.38
CA GLU A 688 -49.61 -108.60 44.58
C GLU A 688 -48.04 -108.53 44.44
N ARG A 689 -47.15 -107.97 45.31
CA ARG A 689 -47.06 -107.17 46.59
C ARG A 689 -45.57 -106.69 46.75
N LEU A 690 -45.06 -105.72 47.55
CA LEU A 690 -45.56 -104.53 48.29
C LEU A 690 -44.38 -103.64 48.83
N MET A 691 -44.30 -102.32 48.51
CA MET A 691 -43.59 -101.24 49.29
C MET A 691 -42.02 -101.28 49.43
N LYS A 692 -41.27 -100.26 49.95
CA LYS A 692 -41.58 -99.11 50.86
C LYS A 692 -40.76 -97.81 50.58
N ARG A 693 -40.79 -96.82 51.51
CA ARG A 693 -40.60 -95.35 51.34
C ARG A 693 -39.94 -94.71 52.58
N GLN A 694 -39.07 -93.69 52.43
CA GLN A 694 -38.81 -92.66 53.46
C GLN A 694 -38.19 -91.34 52.92
N VAL A 695 -37.80 -90.40 53.81
CA VAL A 695 -37.71 -88.93 53.63
C VAL A 695 -36.53 -88.34 54.45
N PHE A 696 -35.94 -87.16 54.10
CA PHE A 696 -35.54 -86.02 55.01
C PHE A 696 -34.75 -84.85 54.33
N ASP A 697 -35.14 -83.60 54.66
CA ASP A 697 -34.51 -82.24 54.79
C ASP A 697 -33.28 -81.71 53.97
N GLY A 698 -32.96 -80.41 54.17
CA GLY A 698 -31.95 -79.60 53.44
C GLY A 698 -31.08 -78.64 54.30
N VAL A 699 -30.39 -77.65 53.70
CA VAL A 699 -29.27 -76.87 54.33
C VAL A 699 -29.26 -75.35 53.94
N SER A 700 -28.58 -74.50 54.74
CA SER A 700 -28.47 -73.02 54.61
C SER A 700 -27.03 -72.46 54.69
N VAL A 701 -26.81 -71.16 54.41
CA VAL A 701 -25.47 -70.49 54.36
C VAL A 701 -25.47 -69.09 55.04
N SER A 702 -24.30 -68.61 55.48
CA SER A 702 -24.10 -67.52 56.48
C SER A 702 -24.01 -66.08 55.94
N ARG A 703 -24.29 -65.09 56.83
CA ARG A 703 -24.43 -63.64 56.53
C ARG A 703 -23.13 -62.82 56.47
N TRP A 704 -21.97 -63.37 56.87
CA TRP A 704 -20.74 -62.57 57.06
C TRP A 704 -19.96 -62.21 55.78
N THR A 705 -20.16 -62.94 54.67
CA THR A 705 -19.47 -62.69 53.40
C THR A 705 -19.91 -61.40 52.69
N ILE A 706 -21.17 -60.98 52.90
CA ILE A 706 -21.78 -59.85 52.19
C ILE A 706 -21.27 -58.50 52.72
N ALA A 707 -21.00 -58.41 54.03
CA ALA A 707 -20.60 -57.16 54.69
C ALA A 707 -19.25 -56.62 54.20
N ALA A 708 -18.26 -57.49 53.96
CA ALA A 708 -16.93 -57.10 53.50
C ALA A 708 -16.96 -56.48 52.09
N ILE A 709 -17.80 -57.01 51.20
CA ILE A 709 -17.91 -56.55 49.81
C ILE A 709 -18.56 -55.16 49.74
N ALA A 710 -19.57 -54.91 50.58
CA ALA A 710 -20.29 -53.63 50.62
C ALA A 710 -19.38 -52.44 50.99
N ILE A 711 -18.47 -52.62 51.97
CA ILE A 711 -17.57 -51.55 52.46
C ILE A 711 -16.57 -51.13 51.37
N ILE A 712 -16.02 -52.10 50.62
CA ILE A 712 -15.06 -51.83 49.54
C ILE A 712 -15.72 -51.06 48.38
N LEU A 713 -16.94 -51.45 47.99
CA LEU A 713 -17.70 -50.76 46.94
C LEU A 713 -18.05 -49.31 47.33
N PHE A 714 -18.43 -49.07 48.60
CA PHE A 714 -18.78 -47.72 49.06
C PHE A 714 -17.60 -46.74 48.95
N ALA A 715 -16.38 -47.17 49.32
CA ALA A 715 -15.18 -46.33 49.21
C ALA A 715 -14.85 -45.91 47.77
N ILE A 716 -15.07 -46.81 46.80
CA ILE A 716 -14.84 -46.54 45.38
C ILE A 716 -15.86 -45.52 44.82
N CYS A 717 -17.12 -45.62 45.23
CA CYS A 717 -18.17 -44.68 44.80
C CYS A 717 -17.92 -43.24 45.27
N VAL A 718 -17.41 -43.04 46.49
CA VAL A 718 -17.11 -41.70 47.03
C VAL A 718 -15.99 -41.02 46.23
N LEU A 719 -14.93 -41.76 45.87
CA LEU A 719 -13.84 -41.24 45.04
C LEU A 719 -14.29 -40.83 43.63
N ALA A 720 -15.21 -41.60 43.02
CA ALA A 720 -15.75 -41.27 41.71
C ALA A 720 -16.55 -39.95 41.72
N LEU A 721 -17.38 -39.71 42.73
CA LEU A 721 -18.20 -38.49 42.85
C LEU A 721 -17.36 -37.22 43.00
N ILE A 722 -16.25 -37.28 43.75
CA ILE A 722 -15.33 -36.15 43.94
C ILE A 722 -14.70 -35.72 42.61
N LEU A 723 -14.37 -36.67 41.73
CA LEU A 723 -13.83 -36.38 40.39
C LEU A 723 -14.88 -35.81 39.44
N ILE A 724 -16.12 -36.30 39.50
CA ILE A 724 -17.24 -35.82 38.66
C ILE A 724 -17.58 -34.35 38.97
N PHE A 725 -17.69 -33.98 40.25
CA PHE A 725 -17.98 -32.58 40.63
C PHE A 725 -16.90 -31.60 40.15
N ARG A 726 -15.63 -32.03 40.11
CA ARG A 726 -14.49 -31.20 39.66
C ARG A 726 -14.52 -30.86 38.17
N GLU A 727 -15.20 -31.66 37.34
CA GLU A 727 -15.36 -31.39 35.91
C GLU A 727 -16.67 -30.65 35.59
N ILE A 728 -17.77 -30.92 36.31
CA ILE A 728 -19.05 -30.21 36.15
C ILE A 728 -18.89 -28.69 36.40
N ALA A 729 -18.03 -28.30 37.36
CA ALA A 729 -17.74 -26.91 37.65
C ALA A 729 -17.11 -26.13 36.47
N ARG A 730 -16.53 -26.80 35.46
CA ARG A 730 -15.76 -26.16 34.38
C ARG A 730 -16.56 -25.87 33.10
N ARG A 731 -17.81 -26.33 32.98
CA ARG A 731 -18.57 -26.32 31.69
C ARG A 731 -19.89 -25.54 31.74
N ARG A 732 -19.94 -24.43 32.48
CA ARG A 732 -21.15 -23.60 32.66
C ARG A 732 -21.06 -22.18 32.06
N VAL A 733 -20.37 -22.01 30.93
CA VAL A 733 -20.36 -20.76 30.15
C VAL A 733 -20.62 -21.05 28.67
N THR A 734 -21.60 -20.32 28.11
CA THR A 734 -21.97 -20.19 26.68
C THR A 734 -22.29 -21.44 25.84
N GLY A 735 -23.49 -21.43 25.25
CA GLY A 735 -23.83 -22.26 24.10
C GLY A 735 -25.18 -21.84 23.48
N LYS A 736 -25.17 -21.37 22.23
CA LYS A 736 -26.36 -21.24 21.37
C LYS A 736 -25.98 -21.55 19.90
N GLN A 737 -26.97 -21.94 19.10
CA GLN A 737 -26.89 -22.75 17.86
C GLN A 737 -26.17 -22.09 16.64
N VAL A 738 -25.61 -22.77 15.60
CA VAL A 738 -25.98 -24.00 14.79
C VAL A 738 -27.15 -23.72 13.81
N ARG A 739 -27.25 -24.13 12.51
CA ARG A 739 -26.42 -24.71 11.39
C ARG A 739 -27.25 -24.57 10.06
N LEU A 740 -26.83 -24.82 8.81
CA LEU A 740 -25.51 -25.13 8.21
C LEU A 740 -25.17 -24.12 7.07
N ILE A 741 -25.55 -24.16 5.76
CA ILE A 741 -25.74 -25.18 4.69
C ILE A 741 -25.82 -24.40 3.33
N GLU A 742 -25.38 -24.79 2.12
CA GLU A 742 -24.20 -25.54 1.61
C GLU A 742 -23.87 -25.03 0.15
N ASN A 743 -23.15 -25.75 -0.72
CA ASN A 743 -22.61 -25.27 -2.04
C ASN A 743 -22.84 -26.34 -3.18
N PRO A 744 -22.34 -26.28 -4.46
CA PRO A 744 -21.14 -25.60 -5.03
C PRO A 744 -21.42 -24.77 -6.32
N SER A 745 -20.41 -24.22 -7.01
CA SER A 745 -19.86 -24.77 -8.29
C SER A 745 -18.69 -23.93 -8.88
N PHE A 746 -18.13 -24.35 -10.03
CA PHE A 746 -16.96 -23.78 -10.75
C PHE A 746 -17.30 -23.48 -12.23
N GLY A 747 -16.57 -22.66 -13.02
CA GLY A 747 -15.48 -21.71 -12.68
C GLY A 747 -14.52 -21.35 -13.85
N ILE A 748 -13.63 -20.36 -13.60
CA ILE A 748 -12.31 -20.06 -14.25
C ILE A 748 -12.24 -19.42 -15.67
N VAL A 749 -11.25 -18.50 -15.83
CA VAL A 749 -10.52 -18.02 -17.04
C VAL A 749 -10.90 -16.65 -17.68
N MET A 750 -9.87 -15.79 -17.84
CA MET A 750 -9.67 -14.68 -18.79
C MET A 750 -8.42 -15.06 -19.65
N PRO A 751 -8.16 -14.55 -20.90
CA PRO A 751 -8.32 -13.15 -21.32
C PRO A 751 -8.60 -12.85 -22.83
N ASP A 752 -8.49 -11.56 -23.19
CA ASP A 752 -8.05 -10.93 -24.46
C ASP A 752 -8.83 -10.97 -25.82
N GLN A 753 -9.27 -9.76 -26.19
CA GLN A 753 -9.11 -9.01 -27.47
C GLN A 753 -9.81 -9.38 -28.81
N CYS A 754 -10.15 -8.29 -29.54
CA CYS A 754 -10.46 -8.14 -30.98
C CYS A 754 -11.71 -8.86 -31.55
N GLY A 755 -12.50 -8.30 -32.48
CA GLY A 755 -12.55 -6.97 -33.15
C GLY A 755 -13.82 -6.93 -34.05
N LEU A 756 -14.30 -5.82 -34.64
CA LEU A 756 -13.71 -5.05 -35.76
C LEU A 756 -14.67 -3.87 -36.16
N ARG A 757 -14.11 -2.70 -36.57
CA ARG A 757 -14.58 -1.81 -37.68
C ARG A 757 -15.92 -1.04 -37.51
N ASN A 758 -16.18 0.15 -38.11
CA ASN A 758 -15.46 1.06 -39.06
C ASN A 758 -16.18 2.45 -39.11
N PHE A 759 -15.70 3.59 -39.65
CA PHE A 759 -14.42 4.02 -40.26
C PHE A 759 -14.35 5.59 -40.39
N VAL A 760 -13.16 6.18 -40.66
CA VAL A 760 -12.88 7.46 -41.40
C VAL A 760 -13.34 8.80 -40.76
N ASN A 761 -12.52 9.85 -40.55
CA ASN A 761 -11.05 10.02 -40.44
C ASN A 761 -10.76 11.12 -39.33
N VAL A 762 -9.90 12.16 -39.34
CA VAL A 762 -8.97 12.79 -40.32
C VAL A 762 -7.85 13.58 -39.59
N ASP A 763 -6.59 13.32 -39.98
CA ASP A 763 -5.45 14.19 -40.40
C ASP A 763 -5.27 15.61 -39.74
N ASP A 764 -4.07 16.11 -39.37
CA ASP A 764 -2.69 15.53 -39.36
C ASP A 764 -1.64 16.36 -38.55
N GLU A 765 -0.47 15.72 -38.26
CA GLU A 765 0.94 16.25 -38.13
C GLU A 765 1.31 17.43 -37.15
N GLU A 766 2.54 17.65 -36.65
CA GLU A 766 3.89 17.01 -36.58
C GLU A 766 4.54 17.52 -35.24
N GLU A 767 5.19 16.74 -34.35
CA GLU A 767 6.57 16.16 -34.30
C GLU A 767 7.68 17.05 -33.65
N THR A 768 8.66 16.40 -32.98
CA THR A 768 9.94 16.91 -32.40
C THR A 768 9.89 17.77 -31.12
N ASP A 769 10.98 17.96 -30.33
CA ASP A 769 12.00 17.03 -29.78
C ASP A 769 12.76 17.75 -28.62
N THR A 770 13.57 17.02 -27.84
CA THR A 770 14.72 17.48 -27.01
C THR A 770 14.55 18.33 -25.73
N THR A 771 15.41 18.01 -24.74
CA THR A 771 16.06 18.92 -23.74
C THR A 771 15.21 19.71 -22.71
N GLN A 772 15.72 20.16 -21.55
CA GLN A 772 16.77 19.70 -20.61
C GLN A 772 16.70 20.59 -19.32
N GLU A 773 17.01 20.02 -18.15
CA GLU A 773 17.55 20.64 -16.90
C GLU A 773 17.01 21.93 -16.21
N LEU A 774 17.09 21.89 -14.87
CA LEU A 774 17.32 22.93 -13.84
C LEU A 774 17.02 24.42 -14.18
N TYR A 775 16.31 25.19 -13.33
CA TYR A 775 16.76 25.57 -11.98
C TYR A 775 15.65 26.25 -11.15
N SER A 776 15.44 25.80 -9.90
CA SER A 776 15.05 26.58 -8.69
C SER A 776 14.79 25.64 -7.51
#